data_AF-A0A5P2D6U7-F1
#
_entry.id   AF-A0A5P2D6U7-F1
#
_cell.length_a   1.000
_cell.length_b   1.000
_cell.length_c   1.000
_cell.angle_alpha   90.00
_cell.angle_beta   90.00
_cell.angle_gamma   90.00
#
_symmetry.space_group_name_H-M   'P 1'
#
loop_
_entity.id
_entity.type
_entity.pdbx_description
1 polymer ?
#
loop_
_entity_poly.entity_id
_entity_poly.type
_entity_poly.pdbx_seq_one_letter_code
_entity_poly.pdbx_strand_id
1 'polypeptide(L)'
;MTAATTTTGILLALALVPALPAGAAPPGPGDRAGARAAADTADPTVRRDPASGHARMVFKTGGYLTEPSTASPEAITLGYLRAHREAFGLSERQSRQLTVVSSYPTRHNGAQQVTIGQRIDGMRVHGGLLTATVDKEGRLVIVGGMAATGEPAGTVELTAQEALDAAADAQGAKAKRRLQGTDNRDKGRQKFTNVYAERLTKPNDVTAELVWFPAASGRELRPAWLTDIEASGTSWYQTVVDAGDGDILSKESRYRHAGPEGTVFTTQHPDVAGAARTVQPFSGQDGSWVTDRLTQGNNVNAYRDEDGDNLVPDTGNDALRPQTPAAGDPAHQHFHYPFGDTWRTNAAATQANLDADLNAVTTQLFYYTNVMHDYLYALGFDEPSRNFQVNNFGRGGAGNDPVLAEAQDGWDNGCTTGTPPTAIRCLNNANFGTPGDGASPRMQMFMWQPFRPWRDGSLDGDVIAHEYGHGVSERLVAAGNLGGGHQTGALGEGWSDTISFLKWGDAVVAEYVTGNTSTGIRSQRYDTSTEGWGTFDPARGVHRNGEVWAATMYDIREAKGIGYTQQIVIDGMKNTVTSPSYLDARDGILAADMTNTGGANQCLLWRVFAGRGMGANAASSADQSTETADSTVPAACLPTAEAGGPYTTTEGTDVTLDASGSTPGTAPSAGTLSTYEWDLDNDGDYDNATGVTTTFSAVGQDGSFTVGLRVTDSAGNTDTDTTTVTVSNAAPVVSLQPIDPAPENTPVTLAGTLRDPGWLDPLTATVDWGDGAGAQPLTGTLENVRPDATLSFSVPHTYGDDGTFTIRVCGTDDDTSSCATVGAPITNTNPTAAISAAGQTTYNGQQAFIAHAGRPIDVTGSSTDPGSDDLTLTWSWGDGSSDSLVSLVNPPATDPDPSPSVQPRHVTATRSHAYAQACLSTLTFTGADDDSGSAFATAAVITQGNALRARNQAYWMGQYDGRPPNQFTPAQLTCLLNVASFMSSVYGPLTHTQAYAILSSGSPEARALMSTQLLAAWLNFANGSYDLTTRVDTNGNWIPDTTFGAAMAAAEAVYRNPASTGLQLAAQTKILLQFNVRDGG
;
A
#
# COMPACT_ATOMS: atom_id res chain seq x y z
N MET A 1 -73.41 -5.66 -8.07
CA MET A 1 -74.81 -6.14 -8.21
C MET A 1 -74.77 -7.60 -8.62
N THR A 2 -75.83 -8.38 -8.32
CA THR A 2 -76.21 -9.68 -8.94
C THR A 2 -75.06 -10.63 -9.34
N ALA A 3 -74.65 -11.60 -8.52
CA ALA A 3 -75.34 -12.88 -8.24
C ALA A 3 -75.46 -13.77 -9.50
N ALA A 4 -74.69 -14.86 -9.59
CA ALA A 4 -75.07 -16.25 -9.24
C ALA A 4 -75.59 -17.03 -10.48
N THR A 5 -75.58 -18.36 -10.58
CA THR A 5 -75.65 -19.44 -9.57
C THR A 5 -75.03 -20.74 -10.13
N THR A 6 -74.23 -21.47 -9.32
CA THR A 6 -74.17 -22.95 -9.07
C THR A 6 -74.31 -23.99 -10.24
N THR A 7 -73.99 -25.30 -10.11
CA THR A 7 -73.96 -26.20 -8.94
C THR A 7 -73.15 -27.50 -9.20
N THR A 8 -72.40 -28.01 -8.19
CA THR A 8 -71.98 -29.43 -7.91
C THR A 8 -71.29 -30.31 -8.98
N GLY A 9 -70.36 -31.21 -8.64
CA GLY A 9 -69.75 -31.55 -7.33
C GLY A 9 -69.46 -33.06 -7.14
N ILE A 10 -68.88 -33.45 -5.98
CA ILE A 10 -68.64 -34.84 -5.47
C ILE A 10 -67.43 -35.59 -6.12
N LEU A 11 -66.45 -36.18 -5.39
CA LEU A 11 -66.07 -36.07 -3.96
C LEU A 11 -64.53 -36.14 -3.74
N LEU A 12 -64.07 -36.66 -2.59
CA LEU A 12 -63.05 -35.96 -1.80
C LEU A 12 -62.28 -36.83 -0.77
N ALA A 13 -60.95 -36.71 -0.69
CA ALA A 13 -60.11 -37.02 0.50
C ALA A 13 -58.79 -36.23 0.42
N LEU A 14 -58.45 -35.21 1.23
CA LEU A 14 -58.21 -35.10 2.71
C LEU A 14 -56.98 -35.89 3.21
N ALA A 15 -56.11 -35.36 4.10
CA ALA A 15 -56.02 -34.06 4.81
C ALA A 15 -54.53 -33.80 5.25
N LEU A 16 -54.07 -32.74 5.95
CA LEU A 16 -54.64 -31.72 6.86
C LEU A 16 -53.98 -30.32 6.68
N VAL A 17 -54.65 -29.24 7.15
CA VAL A 17 -54.16 -27.83 7.21
C VAL A 17 -54.72 -27.12 8.45
N PRO A 18 -53.87 -26.53 9.32
CA PRO A 18 -53.88 -25.06 9.59
C PRO A 18 -52.42 -24.52 9.78
N ALA A 19 -52.06 -23.31 10.26
CA ALA A 19 -52.78 -22.20 10.90
C ALA A 19 -52.07 -20.81 10.68
N LEU A 20 -52.72 -19.73 11.11
CA LEU A 20 -52.26 -18.31 11.26
C LEU A 20 -53.01 -17.70 12.49
N PRO A 21 -52.76 -16.48 13.03
CA PRO A 21 -52.02 -15.32 12.47
C PRO A 21 -51.16 -14.42 13.44
N ALA A 22 -50.55 -13.36 12.84
CA ALA A 22 -50.27 -12.00 13.39
C ALA A 22 -49.17 -11.71 14.46
N GLY A 23 -48.37 -10.64 14.25
CA GLY A 23 -47.50 -10.01 15.27
C GLY A 23 -46.26 -9.26 14.73
N ALA A 24 -45.91 -8.10 15.30
CA ALA A 24 -44.88 -7.12 14.84
C ALA A 24 -43.38 -7.54 14.96
N ALA A 25 -42.47 -6.69 14.42
CA ALA A 25 -40.99 -6.79 14.39
C ALA A 25 -40.30 -5.95 15.53
N PRO A 26 -38.95 -5.77 15.65
CA PRO A 26 -37.76 -6.23 14.87
C PRO A 26 -36.68 -6.90 15.81
N PRO A 27 -35.34 -6.96 15.54
CA PRO A 27 -34.49 -6.73 14.34
C PRO A 27 -33.62 -7.96 13.92
N GLY A 28 -32.55 -7.76 13.13
CA GLY A 28 -31.61 -8.79 12.60
C GLY A 28 -30.56 -9.31 13.61
N PRO A 29 -29.45 -9.97 13.21
CA PRO A 29 -28.78 -10.03 11.88
C PRO A 29 -29.07 -11.35 11.11
N GLY A 30 -28.57 -11.64 9.90
CA GLY A 30 -27.74 -10.90 8.94
C GLY A 30 -27.14 -11.85 7.89
N ASP A 31 -26.65 -11.30 6.77
CA ASP A 31 -25.82 -11.95 5.73
C ASP A 31 -26.40 -13.00 4.74
N ARG A 32 -25.91 -12.91 3.50
CA ARG A 32 -25.89 -13.94 2.41
C ARG A 32 -27.22 -14.38 1.78
N ALA A 33 -28.05 -13.41 1.35
CA ALA A 33 -29.14 -13.67 0.39
C ALA A 33 -29.24 -12.70 -0.82
N GLY A 34 -28.54 -11.55 -0.82
CA GLY A 34 -28.74 -10.49 -1.83
C GLY A 34 -28.02 -10.70 -3.18
N ALA A 35 -26.88 -11.39 -3.20
CA ALA A 35 -25.95 -11.39 -4.34
C ALA A 35 -26.24 -12.46 -5.41
N ARG A 36 -27.49 -12.59 -5.88
CA ARG A 36 -27.84 -13.54 -6.97
C ARG A 36 -29.00 -13.17 -7.90
N ALA A 37 -29.50 -11.94 -7.83
CA ALA A 37 -30.61 -11.45 -8.66
C ALA A 37 -30.24 -10.23 -9.54
N ALA A 38 -28.95 -10.05 -9.85
CA ALA A 38 -28.40 -8.88 -10.55
C ALA A 38 -27.50 -9.27 -11.74
N ALA A 39 -27.98 -10.18 -12.60
CA ALA A 39 -27.25 -10.64 -13.80
C ALA A 39 -28.17 -11.32 -14.83
N ASP A 40 -29.20 -10.63 -15.36
CA ASP A 40 -29.99 -11.20 -16.49
C ASP A 40 -30.60 -10.19 -17.49
N THR A 41 -30.14 -8.94 -17.53
CA THR A 41 -30.67 -7.90 -18.45
C THR A 41 -30.13 -7.95 -19.88
N ALA A 42 -29.11 -8.78 -20.17
CA ALA A 42 -28.60 -8.96 -21.52
C ALA A 42 -29.57 -9.80 -22.39
N ASP A 43 -29.83 -9.36 -23.62
CA ASP A 43 -30.52 -10.20 -24.60
C ASP A 43 -29.66 -11.43 -24.98
N PRO A 44 -30.29 -12.57 -25.33
CA PRO A 44 -29.55 -13.75 -25.75
C PRO A 44 -28.76 -13.49 -27.04
N THR A 45 -27.46 -13.81 -27.01
CA THR A 45 -26.53 -13.66 -28.12
C THR A 45 -26.91 -14.62 -29.26
N VAL A 46 -27.54 -14.10 -30.31
CA VAL A 46 -27.89 -14.83 -31.53
C VAL A 46 -26.77 -14.70 -32.56
N ARG A 47 -25.93 -15.73 -32.71
CA ARG A 47 -25.05 -15.86 -33.88
C ARG A 47 -25.89 -16.34 -35.06
N ARG A 48 -26.01 -15.48 -36.08
CA ARG A 48 -26.77 -15.76 -37.30
C ARG A 48 -25.91 -16.46 -38.33
N ASP A 49 -26.54 -17.28 -39.14
CA ASP A 49 -25.97 -17.81 -40.38
C ASP A 49 -25.93 -16.68 -41.43
N PRO A 50 -24.76 -16.34 -42.02
CA PRO A 50 -24.65 -15.19 -42.93
C PRO A 50 -25.49 -15.30 -44.21
N ALA A 51 -25.70 -16.53 -44.72
CA ALA A 51 -26.41 -16.75 -45.98
C ALA A 51 -27.94 -16.69 -45.85
N SER A 52 -28.48 -17.01 -44.66
CA SER A 52 -29.92 -17.09 -44.40
C SER A 52 -30.45 -16.08 -43.37
N GLY A 53 -29.58 -15.45 -42.58
CA GLY A 53 -29.96 -14.54 -41.49
C GLY A 53 -30.60 -15.23 -40.27
N HIS A 54 -30.82 -16.54 -40.32
CA HIS A 54 -31.42 -17.32 -39.23
C HIS A 54 -30.39 -17.66 -38.14
N ALA A 55 -30.86 -17.95 -36.93
CA ALA A 55 -30.05 -18.30 -35.79
C ALA A 55 -29.34 -19.65 -35.99
N ARG A 56 -28.00 -19.62 -36.13
CA ARG A 56 -27.13 -20.80 -36.16
C ARG A 56 -26.67 -21.20 -34.76
N MET A 57 -26.67 -20.26 -33.82
CA MET A 57 -26.44 -20.52 -32.41
C MET A 57 -27.06 -19.39 -31.57
N VAL A 58 -27.70 -19.76 -30.47
CA VAL A 58 -28.22 -18.85 -29.45
C VAL A 58 -27.68 -19.31 -28.10
N PHE A 59 -27.11 -18.37 -27.33
CA PHE A 59 -26.63 -18.58 -25.96
C PHE A 59 -26.70 -17.25 -25.21
N LYS A 60 -26.70 -17.25 -23.88
CA LYS A 60 -26.68 -16.02 -23.08
C LYS A 60 -25.33 -15.86 -22.40
N THR A 61 -24.53 -14.89 -22.84
CA THR A 61 -23.23 -14.61 -22.21
C THR A 61 -23.45 -14.18 -20.76
N GLY A 62 -22.98 -14.99 -19.80
CA GLY A 62 -23.19 -14.76 -18.37
C GLY A 62 -24.54 -15.22 -17.79
N GLY A 63 -25.41 -15.88 -18.56
CA GLY A 63 -26.75 -16.29 -18.12
C GLY A 63 -27.27 -17.55 -18.79
N TYR A 64 -28.60 -17.72 -18.82
CA TYR A 64 -29.28 -18.88 -19.41
C TYR A 64 -30.38 -18.45 -20.39
N LEU A 65 -30.75 -19.32 -21.33
CA LEU A 65 -31.84 -19.10 -22.29
C LEU A 65 -33.24 -19.38 -21.70
N THR A 66 -33.31 -20.08 -20.57
CA THR A 66 -34.54 -20.30 -19.81
C THR A 66 -34.27 -20.29 -18.30
N GLU A 67 -35.30 -19.93 -17.55
CA GLU A 67 -35.39 -20.22 -16.11
C GLU A 67 -35.26 -21.72 -15.78
N PRO A 68 -34.98 -22.08 -14.51
CA PRO A 68 -34.98 -23.47 -14.04
C PRO A 68 -36.31 -24.18 -14.29
N SER A 69 -36.25 -25.47 -14.60
CA SER A 69 -37.42 -26.25 -15.00
C SER A 69 -37.34 -27.70 -14.55
N THR A 70 -38.49 -28.28 -14.21
CA THR A 70 -38.64 -29.72 -13.89
C THR A 70 -39.13 -30.54 -15.09
N ALA A 71 -39.31 -29.92 -16.25
CA ALA A 71 -39.58 -30.62 -17.50
C ALA A 71 -38.33 -31.38 -17.99
N SER A 72 -38.51 -32.37 -18.88
CA SER A 72 -37.37 -33.13 -19.40
C SER A 72 -36.50 -32.26 -20.34
N PRO A 73 -35.20 -32.55 -20.49
CA PRO A 73 -34.29 -31.78 -21.35
C PRO A 73 -34.78 -31.64 -22.80
N GLU A 74 -35.43 -32.69 -23.31
CA GLU A 74 -36.03 -32.73 -24.64
C GLU A 74 -37.24 -31.80 -24.75
N ALA A 75 -38.09 -31.76 -23.71
CA ALA A 75 -39.25 -30.90 -23.64
C ALA A 75 -38.85 -29.41 -23.50
N ILE A 76 -37.80 -29.11 -22.72
CA ILE A 76 -37.20 -27.78 -22.61
C ILE A 76 -36.67 -27.33 -23.98
N THR A 77 -35.85 -28.17 -24.61
CA THR A 77 -35.23 -27.87 -25.92
C THR A 77 -36.26 -27.69 -27.02
N LEU A 78 -37.21 -28.62 -27.18
CA LEU A 78 -38.27 -28.53 -28.20
C LEU A 78 -39.27 -27.40 -27.90
N GLY A 79 -39.51 -27.08 -26.63
CA GLY A 79 -40.32 -25.93 -26.23
C GLY A 79 -39.68 -24.62 -26.68
N TYR A 80 -38.39 -24.43 -26.34
CA TYR A 80 -37.62 -23.25 -26.73
C TYR A 80 -37.56 -23.06 -28.25
N LEU A 81 -37.23 -24.12 -29.01
CA LEU A 81 -37.15 -24.06 -30.47
C LEU A 81 -38.49 -23.77 -31.16
N ARG A 82 -39.63 -24.14 -30.56
CA ARG A 82 -40.97 -23.84 -31.09
C ARG A 82 -41.47 -22.44 -30.74
N ALA A 83 -41.11 -21.96 -29.55
CA ALA A 83 -41.36 -20.57 -29.14
C ALA A 83 -40.59 -19.59 -30.06
N HIS A 84 -39.30 -19.86 -30.28
CA HIS A 84 -38.39 -19.01 -31.06
C HIS A 84 -38.24 -19.44 -32.53
N ARG A 85 -39.21 -20.20 -33.08
CA ARG A 85 -39.13 -20.84 -34.42
C ARG A 85 -38.69 -19.88 -35.54
N GLU A 86 -39.16 -18.63 -35.50
CA GLU A 86 -38.86 -17.59 -36.50
C GLU A 86 -37.41 -17.14 -36.46
N ALA A 87 -36.76 -17.16 -35.29
CA ALA A 87 -35.32 -16.91 -35.18
C ALA A 87 -34.53 -17.98 -35.97
N PHE A 88 -34.96 -19.25 -35.91
CA PHE A 88 -34.36 -20.37 -36.65
C PHE A 88 -34.93 -20.54 -38.07
N GLY A 89 -35.75 -19.60 -38.56
CA GLY A 89 -36.35 -19.65 -39.90
C GLY A 89 -37.41 -20.75 -40.11
N LEU A 90 -37.87 -21.39 -39.03
CA LEU A 90 -38.80 -22.51 -39.10
C LEU A 90 -40.25 -22.04 -39.11
N SER A 91 -41.01 -22.47 -40.13
CA SER A 91 -42.47 -22.39 -40.11
C SER A 91 -43.06 -23.20 -38.95
N GLU A 92 -44.32 -22.93 -38.60
CA GLU A 92 -45.02 -23.72 -37.58
C GLU A 92 -45.03 -25.22 -37.94
N ARG A 93 -45.24 -25.56 -39.22
CA ARG A 93 -45.17 -26.93 -39.75
C ARG A 93 -43.80 -27.56 -39.54
N GLN A 94 -42.72 -26.87 -39.89
CA GLN A 94 -41.34 -27.39 -39.73
C GLN A 94 -40.96 -27.53 -38.24
N SER A 95 -41.38 -26.61 -37.37
CA SER A 95 -41.16 -26.71 -35.91
C SER A 95 -41.86 -27.93 -35.25
N ARG A 96 -42.91 -28.46 -35.89
CA ARG A 96 -43.61 -29.69 -35.50
C ARG A 96 -42.94 -30.96 -36.09
N GLN A 97 -42.11 -30.82 -37.12
CA GLN A 97 -41.29 -31.86 -37.75
C GLN A 97 -39.92 -32.08 -37.06
N LEU A 98 -39.60 -31.29 -36.04
CA LEU A 98 -38.44 -31.51 -35.18
C LEU A 98 -38.63 -32.73 -34.25
N THR A 99 -37.64 -33.61 -34.23
CA THR A 99 -37.63 -34.86 -33.46
C THR A 99 -36.33 -35.02 -32.66
N VAL A 100 -36.38 -35.66 -31.48
CA VAL A 100 -35.16 -35.97 -30.72
C VAL A 100 -34.42 -37.12 -31.42
N VAL A 101 -33.14 -36.91 -31.71
CA VAL A 101 -32.23 -37.91 -32.28
C VAL A 101 -31.45 -38.61 -31.17
N SER A 102 -31.02 -37.87 -30.15
CA SER A 102 -30.33 -38.39 -28.97
C SER A 102 -30.51 -37.46 -27.77
N SER A 103 -30.50 -38.01 -26.56
CA SER A 103 -30.44 -37.26 -25.31
C SER A 103 -29.61 -38.07 -24.30
N TYR A 104 -28.60 -37.46 -23.65
CA TYR A 104 -27.75 -38.16 -22.68
C TYR A 104 -27.06 -37.23 -21.65
N PRO A 105 -26.81 -37.72 -20.42
CA PRO A 105 -26.12 -36.95 -19.39
C PRO A 105 -24.59 -36.93 -19.57
N THR A 106 -24.01 -35.75 -19.43
CA THR A 106 -22.57 -35.52 -19.34
C THR A 106 -22.07 -35.95 -17.96
N ARG A 107 -21.31 -37.05 -17.90
CA ARG A 107 -21.01 -37.77 -16.65
C ARG A 107 -20.34 -36.95 -15.53
N HIS A 108 -19.61 -35.88 -15.85
CA HIS A 108 -18.82 -35.13 -14.86
C HIS A 108 -19.55 -33.92 -14.25
N ASN A 109 -20.64 -33.43 -14.87
CA ASN A 109 -21.37 -32.24 -14.41
C ASN A 109 -22.91 -32.40 -14.40
N GLY A 110 -23.45 -33.51 -14.93
CA GLY A 110 -24.89 -33.78 -14.99
C GLY A 110 -25.65 -33.03 -16.09
N ALA A 111 -24.99 -32.20 -16.90
CA ALA A 111 -25.62 -31.47 -17.99
C ALA A 111 -26.04 -32.42 -19.13
N GLN A 112 -27.27 -32.26 -19.61
CA GLN A 112 -27.91 -33.11 -20.61
C GLN A 112 -27.65 -32.56 -22.01
N GLN A 113 -27.02 -33.38 -22.86
CA GLN A 113 -26.80 -33.08 -24.27
C GLN A 113 -27.96 -33.64 -25.08
N VAL A 114 -28.71 -32.75 -25.74
CA VAL A 114 -29.88 -33.09 -26.54
C VAL A 114 -29.61 -32.74 -28.00
N THR A 115 -29.76 -33.72 -28.90
CA THR A 115 -29.68 -33.51 -30.35
C THR A 115 -31.08 -33.64 -30.93
N ILE A 116 -31.51 -32.60 -31.63
CA ILE A 116 -32.77 -32.52 -32.36
C ILE A 116 -32.45 -32.61 -33.86
N GLY A 117 -33.22 -33.39 -34.60
CA GLY A 117 -33.13 -33.53 -36.05
C GLY A 117 -34.49 -33.45 -36.71
N GLN A 118 -34.52 -32.96 -37.94
CA GLN A 118 -35.75 -32.71 -38.70
C GLN A 118 -36.16 -33.94 -39.51
N ARG A 119 -37.45 -34.30 -39.48
CA ARG A 119 -38.04 -35.39 -40.27
C ARG A 119 -39.25 -34.90 -41.06
N ILE A 120 -39.16 -34.97 -42.39
CA ILE A 120 -40.20 -34.54 -43.32
C ILE A 120 -40.66 -35.76 -44.13
N ASP A 121 -41.96 -36.03 -44.09
CA ASP A 121 -42.62 -37.17 -44.75
C ASP A 121 -41.93 -38.53 -44.50
N GLY A 122 -41.43 -38.70 -43.28
CA GLY A 122 -40.74 -39.90 -42.79
C GLY A 122 -39.23 -39.92 -43.01
N MET A 123 -38.71 -39.14 -43.96
CA MET A 123 -37.27 -39.07 -44.27
C MET A 123 -36.59 -38.01 -43.38
N ARG A 124 -35.35 -38.25 -42.96
CA ARG A 124 -34.59 -37.24 -42.21
C ARG A 124 -33.96 -36.23 -43.15
N VAL A 125 -33.76 -35.01 -42.67
CA VAL A 125 -32.92 -34.01 -43.34
C VAL A 125 -31.44 -34.34 -43.07
N HIS A 126 -30.61 -34.31 -44.11
CA HIS A 126 -29.16 -34.39 -44.00
C HIS A 126 -28.59 -33.00 -43.64
N GLY A 127 -27.57 -32.92 -42.79
CA GLY A 127 -27.04 -31.65 -42.24
C GLY A 127 -27.96 -30.95 -41.22
N GLY A 128 -29.29 -31.13 -41.31
CA GLY A 128 -30.30 -30.53 -40.43
C GLY A 128 -30.36 -31.10 -39.01
N LEU A 129 -29.29 -30.87 -38.23
CA LEU A 129 -29.19 -31.16 -36.80
C LEU A 129 -29.01 -29.89 -35.97
N LEU A 130 -29.81 -29.77 -34.92
CA LEU A 130 -29.66 -28.80 -33.83
C LEU A 130 -29.18 -29.54 -32.57
N THR A 131 -28.25 -28.97 -31.83
CA THR A 131 -27.81 -29.45 -30.51
C THR A 131 -28.18 -28.45 -29.42
N ALA A 132 -28.37 -28.96 -28.20
CA ALA A 132 -28.71 -28.17 -27.02
C ALA A 132 -28.01 -28.73 -25.79
N THR A 133 -27.59 -27.84 -24.89
CA THR A 133 -27.18 -28.22 -23.53
C THR A 133 -28.19 -27.68 -22.54
N VAL A 134 -28.83 -28.58 -21.79
CA VAL A 134 -29.65 -28.25 -20.62
C VAL A 134 -28.86 -28.64 -19.38
N ASP A 135 -28.77 -27.76 -18.38
CA ASP A 135 -28.02 -28.07 -17.16
C ASP A 135 -28.79 -28.96 -16.16
N LYS A 136 -28.14 -29.31 -15.06
CA LYS A 136 -28.72 -30.16 -14.00
C LYS A 136 -29.85 -29.51 -13.20
N GLU A 137 -30.07 -28.19 -13.35
CA GLU A 137 -31.22 -27.45 -12.81
C GLU A 137 -32.34 -27.25 -13.85
N GLY A 138 -32.22 -27.83 -15.05
CA GLY A 138 -33.21 -27.73 -16.11
C GLY A 138 -33.21 -26.40 -16.85
N ARG A 139 -32.12 -25.63 -16.79
CA ARG A 139 -31.94 -24.40 -17.57
C ARG A 139 -31.32 -24.70 -18.92
N LEU A 140 -31.86 -24.16 -20.01
CA LEU A 140 -31.23 -24.23 -21.32
C LEU A 140 -30.02 -23.26 -21.35
N VAL A 141 -28.81 -23.79 -21.56
CA VAL A 141 -27.57 -23.01 -21.59
C VAL A 141 -27.34 -22.43 -22.99
N ILE A 142 -27.52 -23.27 -24.00
CA ILE A 142 -27.18 -23.00 -25.41
C ILE A 142 -28.02 -23.89 -26.31
N VAL A 143 -28.40 -23.37 -27.47
CA VAL A 143 -28.95 -24.15 -28.59
C VAL A 143 -28.30 -23.69 -29.90
N GLY A 144 -27.98 -24.60 -30.82
CA GLY A 144 -27.32 -24.23 -32.08
C GLY A 144 -27.22 -25.38 -33.07
N GLY A 145 -26.60 -25.15 -34.23
CA GLY A 145 -26.60 -26.05 -35.38
C GLY A 145 -27.47 -25.50 -36.51
N MET A 146 -28.09 -26.38 -37.29
CA MET A 146 -28.90 -26.01 -38.45
C MET A 146 -30.17 -26.85 -38.54
N ALA A 147 -31.25 -26.26 -39.05
CA ALA A 147 -32.43 -26.96 -39.52
C ALA A 147 -32.80 -26.38 -40.90
N ALA A 148 -33.35 -27.20 -41.80
CA ALA A 148 -33.68 -26.75 -43.13
C ALA A 148 -34.99 -25.97 -43.15
N THR A 149 -34.95 -24.81 -43.78
CA THR A 149 -36.07 -23.85 -43.90
C THR A 149 -36.74 -23.93 -45.28
N GLY A 150 -36.04 -24.46 -46.29
CA GLY A 150 -36.62 -24.81 -47.58
C GLY A 150 -37.72 -25.87 -47.52
N GLU A 151 -38.57 -25.89 -48.55
CA GLU A 151 -39.65 -26.88 -48.70
C GLU A 151 -39.21 -28.07 -49.59
N PRO A 152 -39.81 -29.27 -49.43
CA PRO A 152 -39.46 -30.44 -50.23
C PRO A 152 -39.97 -30.38 -51.66
N ALA A 153 -39.11 -30.70 -52.62
CA ALA A 153 -39.42 -30.77 -54.05
C ALA A 153 -38.54 -31.83 -54.76
N GLY A 154 -38.93 -32.25 -55.97
CA GLY A 154 -38.29 -33.35 -56.71
C GLY A 154 -38.98 -34.71 -56.52
N THR A 155 -38.52 -35.74 -57.25
CA THR A 155 -39.03 -37.12 -57.19
C THR A 155 -37.91 -38.13 -56.93
N VAL A 156 -38.29 -39.38 -56.65
CA VAL A 156 -37.36 -40.48 -56.33
C VAL A 156 -37.47 -41.49 -57.47
N GLU A 157 -36.53 -41.43 -58.41
CA GLU A 157 -36.46 -42.33 -59.58
C GLU A 157 -35.38 -43.40 -59.48
N LEU A 158 -34.26 -43.15 -58.81
CA LEU A 158 -33.22 -44.15 -58.60
C LEU A 158 -33.55 -45.11 -57.45
N THR A 159 -33.21 -46.39 -57.62
CA THR A 159 -33.14 -47.36 -56.52
C THR A 159 -31.87 -47.16 -55.68
N ALA A 160 -31.82 -47.81 -54.52
CA ALA A 160 -30.64 -47.81 -53.65
C ALA A 160 -29.39 -48.41 -54.33
N GLN A 161 -29.54 -49.44 -55.17
CA GLN A 161 -28.43 -49.95 -55.98
C GLN A 161 -27.98 -48.91 -57.01
N GLU A 162 -28.90 -48.31 -57.77
CA GLU A 162 -28.55 -47.37 -58.84
C GLU A 162 -27.75 -46.17 -58.31
N ALA A 163 -28.14 -45.66 -57.13
CA ALA A 163 -27.39 -44.63 -56.43
C ALA A 163 -26.04 -45.11 -55.85
N LEU A 164 -25.93 -46.35 -55.39
CA LEU A 164 -24.65 -46.94 -54.95
C LEU A 164 -23.68 -47.14 -56.12
N ASP A 165 -24.18 -47.56 -57.28
CA ASP A 165 -23.39 -47.72 -58.50
C ASP A 165 -22.91 -46.34 -59.00
N ALA A 166 -23.76 -45.30 -59.01
CA ALA A 166 -23.37 -43.92 -59.32
C ALA A 166 -22.34 -43.35 -58.33
N ALA A 167 -22.56 -43.51 -57.02
CA ALA A 167 -21.64 -43.07 -55.97
C ALA A 167 -20.28 -43.78 -56.04
N ALA A 168 -20.23 -45.04 -56.47
CA ALA A 168 -19.00 -45.80 -56.66
C ALA A 168 -18.24 -45.36 -57.92
N ASP A 169 -18.95 -45.12 -59.03
CA ASP A 169 -18.33 -44.58 -60.25
C ASP A 169 -17.73 -43.18 -60.01
N ALA A 170 -18.39 -42.35 -59.21
CA ALA A 170 -17.84 -41.07 -58.72
C ALA A 170 -16.60 -41.21 -57.79
N GLN A 171 -16.23 -42.42 -57.39
CA GLN A 171 -15.00 -42.77 -56.67
C GLN A 171 -14.00 -43.57 -57.55
N GLY A 172 -14.28 -43.74 -58.84
CA GLY A 172 -13.48 -44.55 -59.76
C GLY A 172 -13.63 -46.07 -59.55
N ALA A 173 -14.61 -46.51 -58.76
CA ALA A 173 -14.80 -47.91 -58.37
C ALA A 173 -16.05 -48.52 -59.03
N LYS A 174 -15.94 -49.78 -59.49
CA LYS A 174 -17.04 -50.46 -60.21
C LYS A 174 -17.45 -51.75 -59.51
N ALA A 175 -18.74 -52.07 -59.57
CA ALA A 175 -19.31 -53.28 -58.98
C ALA A 175 -18.72 -54.55 -59.62
N LYS A 176 -17.98 -55.34 -58.83
CA LYS A 176 -17.32 -56.58 -59.30
C LYS A 176 -18.26 -57.77 -59.46
N ARG A 177 -19.48 -57.62 -58.95
CA ARG A 177 -20.60 -58.56 -58.96
C ARG A 177 -21.85 -57.79 -58.57
N ARG A 178 -23.03 -58.25 -59.00
CA ARG A 178 -24.31 -57.64 -58.60
C ARG A 178 -24.44 -57.61 -57.06
N LEU A 179 -24.97 -56.51 -56.52
CA LEU A 179 -25.36 -56.43 -55.11
C LEU A 179 -26.38 -57.53 -54.74
N GLN A 180 -26.37 -57.93 -53.46
CA GLN A 180 -27.33 -58.87 -52.91
C GLN A 180 -28.08 -58.20 -51.75
N GLY A 181 -29.40 -58.11 -51.89
CA GLY A 181 -30.31 -57.44 -50.96
C GLY A 181 -31.69 -57.25 -51.61
N THR A 182 -32.59 -56.57 -50.90
CA THR A 182 -33.77 -55.98 -51.55
C THR A 182 -33.33 -54.63 -52.11
N ASP A 183 -33.38 -54.46 -53.42
CA ASP A 183 -33.13 -53.17 -54.06
C ASP A 183 -34.47 -52.49 -54.36
N ASN A 184 -34.71 -51.31 -53.79
CA ASN A 184 -35.95 -50.56 -53.96
C ASN A 184 -35.78 -49.07 -53.61
N ARG A 185 -36.89 -48.32 -53.70
CA ARG A 185 -36.98 -46.88 -53.39
C ARG A 185 -37.46 -46.58 -51.94
N ASP A 186 -37.24 -47.48 -50.99
CA ASP A 186 -37.75 -47.32 -49.61
C ASP A 186 -37.02 -46.22 -48.84
N LYS A 187 -37.79 -45.49 -48.03
CA LYS A 187 -37.36 -44.37 -47.15
C LYS A 187 -36.44 -44.75 -45.97
N GLY A 188 -35.96 -45.98 -45.92
CA GLY A 188 -35.09 -46.48 -44.85
C GLY A 188 -33.62 -46.52 -45.25
N ARG A 189 -32.71 -46.68 -44.28
CA ARG A 189 -31.33 -47.04 -44.58
C ARG A 189 -31.27 -48.50 -45.04
N GLN A 190 -31.02 -48.70 -46.32
CA GLN A 190 -30.73 -49.98 -46.93
C GLN A 190 -29.23 -50.31 -46.75
N LYS A 191 -28.90 -51.60 -46.69
CA LYS A 191 -27.55 -52.09 -46.40
C LYS A 191 -27.25 -53.32 -47.26
N PHE A 192 -26.10 -53.32 -47.92
CA PHE A 192 -25.70 -54.37 -48.85
C PHE A 192 -24.24 -54.78 -48.62
N THR A 193 -23.90 -56.04 -48.92
CA THR A 193 -22.50 -56.47 -48.92
C THR A 193 -21.71 -55.71 -49.98
N ASN A 194 -20.56 -55.17 -49.60
CA ASN A 194 -19.72 -54.36 -50.49
C ASN A 194 -19.17 -55.19 -51.66
N VAL A 195 -19.40 -54.70 -52.88
CA VAL A 195 -18.96 -55.30 -54.16
C VAL A 195 -17.98 -54.41 -54.94
N TYR A 196 -17.70 -53.21 -54.43
CA TYR A 196 -16.86 -52.19 -55.05
C TYR A 196 -15.40 -52.31 -54.56
N ALA A 197 -15.22 -52.70 -53.29
CA ALA A 197 -13.95 -52.75 -52.58
C ALA A 197 -12.77 -53.39 -53.34
N GLU A 198 -11.68 -52.63 -53.49
CA GLU A 198 -10.35 -53.00 -53.96
C GLU A 198 -9.42 -53.35 -52.79
N ARG A 199 -8.75 -54.51 -52.87
CA ARG A 199 -7.60 -54.91 -52.00
C ARG A 199 -7.86 -54.99 -50.48
N LEU A 200 -9.08 -54.73 -50.02
CA LEU A 200 -9.50 -54.89 -48.62
C LEU A 200 -9.82 -56.34 -48.29
N THR A 201 -9.25 -56.86 -47.19
CA THR A 201 -9.48 -58.23 -46.70
C THR A 201 -10.82 -58.42 -45.99
N LYS A 202 -11.39 -57.33 -45.45
CA LYS A 202 -12.71 -57.28 -44.82
C LYS A 202 -13.30 -55.87 -44.95
N PRO A 203 -13.77 -55.48 -46.15
CA PRO A 203 -14.39 -54.17 -46.36
C PRO A 203 -15.68 -54.02 -45.54
N ASN A 204 -16.01 -52.79 -45.17
CA ASN A 204 -17.29 -52.44 -44.59
C ASN A 204 -18.41 -52.61 -45.62
N ASP A 205 -19.56 -53.13 -45.18
CA ASP A 205 -20.79 -53.19 -45.97
C ASP A 205 -21.23 -51.78 -46.39
N VAL A 206 -21.69 -51.62 -47.64
CA VAL A 206 -22.20 -50.32 -48.12
C VAL A 206 -23.60 -50.06 -47.61
N THR A 207 -23.94 -48.78 -47.45
CA THR A 207 -25.31 -48.35 -47.12
C THR A 207 -25.78 -47.24 -48.04
N ALA A 208 -27.10 -47.20 -48.27
CA ALA A 208 -27.79 -46.10 -48.94
C ALA A 208 -29.02 -45.73 -48.10
N GLU A 209 -29.20 -44.46 -47.78
CA GLU A 209 -30.33 -43.96 -46.99
C GLU A 209 -30.99 -42.80 -47.72
N LEU A 210 -32.28 -42.93 -48.03
CA LEU A 210 -33.03 -41.85 -48.67
C LEU A 210 -33.30 -40.73 -47.65
N VAL A 211 -32.77 -39.54 -47.92
CA VAL A 211 -32.80 -38.35 -47.09
C VAL A 211 -33.34 -37.15 -47.86
N TRP A 212 -33.73 -36.10 -47.15
CA TRP A 212 -33.85 -34.77 -47.74
C TRP A 212 -32.48 -34.06 -47.67
N PHE A 213 -31.96 -33.60 -48.79
CA PHE A 213 -30.72 -32.83 -48.87
C PHE A 213 -31.03 -31.36 -49.21
N PRO A 214 -30.53 -30.37 -48.44
CA PRO A 214 -30.71 -28.96 -48.76
C PRO A 214 -29.89 -28.59 -49.99
N ALA A 215 -30.57 -28.07 -51.03
CA ALA A 215 -29.88 -27.51 -52.18
C ALA A 215 -29.07 -26.26 -51.77
N ALA A 216 -28.02 -25.92 -52.53
CA ALA A 216 -27.10 -24.83 -52.21
C ALA A 216 -27.76 -23.44 -52.07
N SER A 217 -29.00 -23.26 -52.55
CA SER A 217 -29.80 -22.04 -52.36
C SER A 217 -30.47 -21.93 -50.99
N GLY A 218 -30.45 -22.99 -50.16
CA GLY A 218 -31.16 -23.11 -48.88
C GLY A 218 -32.69 -23.16 -48.97
N ARG A 219 -33.28 -22.86 -50.14
CA ARG A 219 -34.73 -22.65 -50.34
C ARG A 219 -35.49 -23.92 -50.72
N GLU A 220 -34.78 -25.00 -51.06
CA GLU A 220 -35.35 -26.24 -51.57
C GLU A 220 -34.67 -27.46 -50.94
N LEU A 221 -35.45 -28.49 -50.63
CA LEU A 221 -34.99 -29.80 -50.19
C LEU A 221 -35.22 -30.83 -51.30
N ARG A 222 -34.14 -31.32 -51.93
CA ARG A 222 -34.20 -32.40 -52.92
C ARG A 222 -34.17 -33.78 -52.21
N PRO A 223 -34.84 -34.82 -52.72
CA PRO A 223 -34.69 -36.16 -52.22
C PRO A 223 -33.36 -36.74 -52.72
N ALA A 224 -32.56 -37.32 -51.84
CA ALA A 224 -31.23 -37.80 -52.19
C ALA A 224 -30.89 -39.10 -51.46
N TRP A 225 -30.13 -39.96 -52.12
CA TRP A 225 -29.52 -41.13 -51.53
C TRP A 225 -28.20 -40.74 -50.85
N LEU A 226 -28.19 -40.74 -49.52
CA LEU A 226 -26.96 -40.67 -48.75
C LEU A 226 -26.30 -42.05 -48.74
N THR A 227 -25.25 -42.21 -49.53
CA THR A 227 -24.44 -43.43 -49.57
C THR A 227 -23.23 -43.35 -48.62
N ASP A 228 -22.67 -44.51 -48.30
CA ASP A 228 -21.42 -44.66 -47.56
C ASP A 228 -20.69 -45.89 -48.14
N ILE A 229 -19.54 -45.68 -48.79
CA ILE A 229 -18.86 -46.69 -49.61
C ILE A 229 -17.35 -46.67 -49.32
N GLU A 230 -16.83 -47.78 -48.79
CA GLU A 230 -15.40 -48.04 -48.68
C GLU A 230 -14.92 -48.76 -49.96
N ALA A 231 -14.36 -48.01 -50.91
CA ALA A 231 -13.91 -48.50 -52.21
C ALA A 231 -12.46 -49.04 -52.17
N SER A 232 -11.59 -48.52 -51.32
CA SER A 232 -10.23 -49.03 -51.07
C SER A 232 -9.72 -48.54 -49.71
N GLY A 233 -8.53 -49.00 -49.28
CA GLY A 233 -7.87 -48.47 -48.07
C GLY A 233 -7.41 -47.01 -48.14
N THR A 234 -7.65 -46.31 -49.26
CA THR A 234 -7.42 -44.87 -49.45
C THR A 234 -8.63 -44.13 -50.04
N SER A 235 -9.69 -44.84 -50.43
CA SER A 235 -10.91 -44.28 -51.01
C SER A 235 -12.12 -44.80 -50.24
N TRP A 236 -12.65 -43.96 -49.35
CA TRP A 236 -13.90 -44.23 -48.62
C TRP A 236 -14.63 -42.91 -48.51
N TYR A 237 -15.81 -42.81 -49.14
CA TYR A 237 -16.60 -41.58 -49.17
C TYR A 237 -18.04 -41.79 -48.70
N GLN A 238 -18.56 -40.75 -48.04
CA GLN A 238 -19.98 -40.47 -47.91
C GLN A 238 -20.39 -39.59 -49.09
N THR A 239 -21.25 -40.13 -49.96
CA THR A 239 -21.66 -39.44 -51.19
C THR A 239 -23.16 -39.22 -51.14
N VAL A 240 -23.60 -37.99 -51.40
CA VAL A 240 -25.01 -37.67 -51.60
C VAL A 240 -25.25 -37.71 -53.10
N VAL A 241 -26.06 -38.67 -53.55
CA VAL A 241 -26.52 -38.79 -54.93
C VAL A 241 -27.96 -38.31 -55.00
N ASP A 242 -28.32 -37.46 -55.95
CA ASP A 242 -29.72 -37.07 -56.11
C ASP A 242 -30.58 -38.29 -56.45
N ALA A 243 -31.80 -38.35 -55.91
CA ALA A 243 -32.66 -39.50 -56.12
C ALA A 243 -33.45 -39.45 -57.44
N GLY A 244 -33.48 -38.33 -58.16
CA GLY A 244 -34.24 -38.13 -59.40
C GLY A 244 -33.41 -38.29 -60.68
N ASP A 245 -32.21 -37.72 -60.74
CA ASP A 245 -31.34 -37.72 -61.93
C ASP A 245 -30.02 -38.52 -61.76
N GLY A 246 -29.50 -38.61 -60.54
CA GLY A 246 -28.25 -39.31 -60.23
C GLY A 246 -27.01 -38.43 -60.13
N ASP A 247 -27.17 -37.10 -60.17
CA ASP A 247 -26.06 -36.17 -59.97
C ASP A 247 -25.47 -36.27 -58.55
N ILE A 248 -24.17 -36.04 -58.44
CA ILE A 248 -23.45 -36.07 -57.15
C ILE A 248 -23.60 -34.70 -56.47
N LEU A 249 -24.53 -34.62 -55.50
CA LEU A 249 -24.84 -33.39 -54.76
C LEU A 249 -23.81 -33.06 -53.67
N SER A 250 -23.12 -34.07 -53.13
CA SER A 250 -21.99 -33.91 -52.20
C SER A 250 -21.14 -35.19 -52.16
N LYS A 251 -19.85 -35.05 -51.83
CA LYS A 251 -18.91 -36.16 -51.70
C LYS A 251 -17.87 -35.84 -50.62
N GLU A 252 -18.07 -36.38 -49.43
CA GLU A 252 -17.20 -36.19 -48.26
C GLU A 252 -16.32 -37.42 -48.02
N SER A 253 -15.00 -37.24 -47.89
CA SER A 253 -14.12 -38.36 -47.55
C SER A 253 -14.25 -38.78 -46.08
N ARG A 254 -14.31 -40.10 -45.84
CA ARG A 254 -14.16 -40.71 -44.51
C ARG A 254 -12.69 -40.81 -44.07
N TYR A 255 -11.75 -40.81 -45.01
CA TYR A 255 -10.32 -40.68 -44.71
C TYR A 255 -9.93 -39.20 -44.65
N ARG A 256 -9.14 -38.83 -43.64
CA ARG A 256 -8.73 -37.44 -43.36
C ARG A 256 -7.65 -36.87 -44.29
N HIS A 257 -7.48 -37.49 -45.48
CA HIS A 257 -6.30 -37.41 -46.35
C HIS A 257 -6.68 -37.61 -47.84
N ALA A 258 -7.74 -36.94 -48.31
CA ALA A 258 -8.29 -37.17 -49.67
C ALA A 258 -8.89 -35.91 -50.32
N GLY A 259 -8.24 -34.77 -50.06
CA GLY A 259 -8.35 -33.54 -50.84
C GLY A 259 -6.94 -32.95 -50.97
N PRO A 260 -6.76 -31.81 -51.65
CA PRO A 260 -5.45 -31.17 -51.75
C PRO A 260 -4.81 -30.99 -50.37
N GLU A 261 -3.54 -31.36 -50.23
CA GLU A 261 -2.78 -31.18 -48.97
C GLU A 261 -1.28 -31.00 -49.25
N GLY A 262 -0.56 -30.33 -48.35
CA GLY A 262 0.87 -30.09 -48.49
C GLY A 262 1.59 -30.09 -47.16
N THR A 263 2.90 -30.33 -47.19
CA THR A 263 3.73 -30.40 -45.98
C THR A 263 4.40 -29.05 -45.71
N VAL A 264 3.91 -28.30 -44.72
CA VAL A 264 4.24 -26.88 -44.50
C VAL A 264 4.39 -26.53 -43.01
N PHE A 265 5.16 -25.48 -42.72
CA PHE A 265 5.13 -24.79 -41.43
C PHE A 265 3.81 -24.00 -41.31
N THR A 266 3.23 -24.02 -40.11
CA THR A 266 1.99 -23.29 -39.74
C THR A 266 2.24 -22.20 -38.70
N THR A 267 3.43 -22.18 -38.12
CA THR A 267 3.99 -21.05 -37.36
C THR A 267 4.42 -19.96 -38.34
N GLN A 268 4.62 -18.74 -37.85
CA GLN A 268 5.20 -17.58 -38.55
C GLN A 268 6.43 -17.95 -39.42
N HIS A 269 7.41 -18.63 -38.83
CA HIS A 269 8.64 -19.03 -39.53
C HIS A 269 9.24 -20.36 -38.98
N PRO A 270 10.22 -20.98 -39.66
CA PRO A 270 10.85 -22.25 -39.24
C PRO A 270 11.53 -22.23 -37.85
N ASP A 271 12.00 -21.08 -37.39
CA ASP A 271 12.74 -20.96 -36.12
C ASP A 271 11.83 -20.75 -34.88
N VAL A 272 10.51 -20.71 -35.04
CA VAL A 272 9.59 -20.58 -33.88
C VAL A 272 9.74 -21.81 -32.98
N ALA A 273 9.70 -21.62 -31.66
CA ALA A 273 9.89 -22.69 -30.70
C ALA A 273 8.84 -23.82 -30.86
N GLY A 274 9.29 -25.00 -31.31
CA GLY A 274 8.41 -26.14 -31.59
C GLY A 274 7.82 -26.17 -33.01
N ALA A 275 8.25 -25.28 -33.91
CA ALA A 275 7.89 -25.32 -35.33
C ALA A 275 8.29 -26.66 -35.97
N ALA A 276 7.35 -27.23 -36.73
CA ALA A 276 7.55 -28.43 -37.52
C ALA A 276 6.71 -28.36 -38.78
N ARG A 277 7.22 -28.88 -39.91
CA ARG A 277 6.39 -29.05 -41.11
C ARG A 277 5.35 -30.13 -40.85
N THR A 278 4.08 -29.80 -41.05
CA THR A 278 2.93 -30.69 -40.86
C THR A 278 2.11 -30.76 -42.15
N VAL A 279 1.33 -31.83 -42.32
CA VAL A 279 0.40 -31.93 -43.44
C VAL A 279 -0.81 -31.04 -43.16
N GLN A 280 -1.07 -30.09 -44.06
CA GLN A 280 -2.19 -29.15 -44.00
C GLN A 280 -3.08 -29.26 -45.24
N PRO A 281 -4.41 -29.16 -45.11
CA PRO A 281 -5.32 -29.16 -46.25
C PRO A 281 -5.15 -27.88 -47.06
N PHE A 282 -4.98 -28.02 -48.37
CA PHE A 282 -4.89 -26.94 -49.35
C PHE A 282 -6.25 -26.71 -50.04
N SER A 283 -7.33 -26.70 -49.26
CA SER A 283 -8.68 -26.38 -49.76
C SER A 283 -9.06 -24.91 -49.57
N GLY A 284 -8.59 -24.26 -48.51
CA GLY A 284 -9.12 -22.96 -48.08
C GLY A 284 -10.54 -23.02 -47.56
N GLN A 285 -11.14 -21.84 -47.39
CA GLN A 285 -12.54 -21.65 -46.97
C GLN A 285 -13.57 -22.03 -48.04
N ASP A 286 -13.22 -21.96 -49.33
CA ASP A 286 -14.13 -22.12 -50.47
C ASP A 286 -13.84 -23.35 -51.35
N GLY A 287 -12.73 -24.06 -51.11
CA GLY A 287 -12.26 -25.19 -51.92
C GLY A 287 -11.37 -24.83 -53.10
N SER A 288 -11.01 -23.54 -53.29
CA SER A 288 -10.46 -23.03 -54.56
C SER A 288 -8.94 -22.82 -54.59
N TRP A 289 -8.24 -23.06 -53.47
CA TRP A 289 -6.79 -22.85 -53.33
C TRP A 289 -5.96 -23.58 -54.40
N VAL A 290 -6.31 -24.82 -54.77
CA VAL A 290 -5.63 -25.65 -55.80
C VAL A 290 -6.63 -26.05 -56.89
N THR A 291 -6.34 -25.77 -58.16
CA THR A 291 -7.27 -26.06 -59.29
C THR A 291 -6.94 -27.32 -60.10
N ASP A 292 -5.67 -27.72 -60.18
CA ASP A 292 -5.23 -28.98 -60.81
C ASP A 292 -3.94 -29.48 -60.11
N ARG A 293 -2.83 -29.72 -60.82
CA ARG A 293 -1.65 -30.46 -60.36
C ARG A 293 -0.53 -29.60 -59.74
N LEU A 294 -0.73 -28.28 -59.65
CA LEU A 294 0.31 -27.26 -59.44
C LEU A 294 0.06 -26.41 -58.19
N THR A 295 1.05 -25.65 -57.72
CA THR A 295 0.90 -24.55 -56.73
C THR A 295 0.17 -23.33 -57.33
N GLN A 296 -1.04 -23.57 -57.82
CA GLN A 296 -1.88 -22.59 -58.49
C GLN A 296 -3.36 -22.88 -58.22
N GLY A 297 -4.12 -21.82 -57.94
CA GLY A 297 -5.57 -21.86 -57.87
C GLY A 297 -6.18 -20.47 -57.94
N ASN A 298 -7.27 -20.23 -57.20
CA ASN A 298 -8.03 -18.98 -57.33
C ASN A 298 -7.27 -17.75 -56.82
N ASN A 299 -6.55 -17.86 -55.70
CA ASN A 299 -6.03 -16.68 -54.99
C ASN A 299 -4.56 -16.37 -55.33
N VAL A 300 -3.81 -17.37 -55.78
CA VAL A 300 -2.34 -17.29 -55.98
C VAL A 300 -1.88 -18.29 -57.05
N ASN A 301 -0.82 -17.89 -57.76
CA ASN A 301 0.01 -18.73 -58.61
C ASN A 301 1.47 -18.60 -58.13
N ALA A 302 2.04 -19.65 -57.55
CA ALA A 302 3.37 -19.62 -56.96
C ALA A 302 4.38 -20.48 -57.75
N TYR A 303 5.54 -19.91 -58.03
CA TYR A 303 6.64 -20.46 -58.83
C TYR A 303 7.99 -19.86 -58.43
N ARG A 304 9.09 -20.36 -58.97
CA ARG A 304 10.40 -19.70 -58.95
C ARG A 304 10.56 -18.90 -60.26
N ASP A 305 11.06 -17.68 -60.16
CA ASP A 305 11.47 -16.81 -61.28
C ASP A 305 12.98 -16.61 -61.12
N GLU A 306 13.80 -17.54 -61.62
CA GLU A 306 15.23 -17.56 -61.25
C GLU A 306 16.08 -16.61 -62.10
N ASP A 307 15.63 -16.27 -63.31
CA ASP A 307 16.31 -15.31 -64.19
C ASP A 307 15.76 -13.87 -64.10
N GLY A 308 14.67 -13.66 -63.36
CA GLY A 308 14.07 -12.34 -63.10
C GLY A 308 13.41 -11.72 -64.33
N ASP A 309 13.06 -12.48 -65.36
CA ASP A 309 12.44 -11.95 -66.58
C ASP A 309 10.97 -11.55 -66.42
N ASN A 310 10.36 -11.87 -65.27
CA ASN A 310 9.00 -11.49 -64.89
C ASN A 310 7.90 -12.16 -65.76
N LEU A 311 8.16 -13.28 -66.43
CA LEU A 311 7.18 -14.03 -67.24
C LEU A 311 6.52 -15.21 -66.51
N VAL A 312 5.30 -15.54 -66.94
CA VAL A 312 4.50 -16.63 -66.39
C VAL A 312 4.20 -17.70 -67.45
N PRO A 313 4.79 -18.91 -67.36
CA PRO A 313 5.98 -19.27 -66.58
C PRO A 313 7.26 -18.99 -67.38
N ASP A 314 8.20 -18.22 -66.80
CA ASP A 314 9.67 -18.20 -67.05
C ASP A 314 10.10 -19.01 -68.30
N THR A 315 10.41 -20.31 -68.17
CA THR A 315 10.93 -21.15 -69.27
C THR A 315 9.87 -21.79 -70.19
N GLY A 316 8.63 -21.30 -70.20
CA GLY A 316 7.52 -21.81 -71.04
C GLY A 316 7.09 -23.25 -70.72
N ASN A 317 7.46 -23.76 -69.54
CA ASN A 317 7.14 -25.09 -69.04
C ASN A 317 7.04 -25.07 -67.50
N ASP A 318 6.38 -26.05 -66.91
CA ASP A 318 6.08 -26.06 -65.47
C ASP A 318 7.23 -26.54 -64.56
N ALA A 319 8.49 -26.64 -65.04
CA ALA A 319 9.56 -27.27 -64.27
C ALA A 319 10.04 -26.47 -63.04
N LEU A 320 9.89 -25.14 -63.05
CA LEU A 320 10.29 -24.25 -61.94
C LEU A 320 9.18 -24.04 -60.89
N ARG A 321 8.23 -24.99 -60.81
CA ARG A 321 7.20 -25.02 -59.75
C ARG A 321 6.80 -26.45 -59.37
N PRO A 322 6.32 -26.67 -58.13
CA PRO A 322 5.76 -27.93 -57.68
C PRO A 322 4.74 -28.54 -58.65
N GLN A 323 4.97 -29.79 -59.01
CA GLN A 323 4.02 -30.62 -59.74
C GLN A 323 3.70 -31.89 -58.95
N THR A 324 2.43 -32.21 -58.85
CA THR A 324 1.92 -33.50 -58.39
C THR A 324 1.60 -34.41 -59.59
N PRO A 325 1.32 -35.71 -59.40
CA PRO A 325 0.77 -36.58 -60.45
C PRO A 325 -0.55 -36.08 -61.07
N ALA A 326 -0.95 -36.69 -62.19
CA ALA A 326 -2.22 -36.36 -62.87
C ALA A 326 -3.43 -37.00 -62.16
N ALA A 327 -4.62 -36.44 -62.40
CA ALA A 327 -5.86 -36.91 -61.78
C ALA A 327 -6.10 -38.42 -61.95
N GLY A 328 -6.36 -39.09 -60.82
CA GLY A 328 -6.52 -40.56 -60.73
C GLY A 328 -5.35 -41.28 -60.05
N ASP A 329 -4.21 -40.60 -59.85
CA ASP A 329 -3.13 -41.09 -58.98
C ASP A 329 -3.37 -40.71 -57.50
N PRO A 330 -3.07 -41.58 -56.51
CA PRO A 330 -3.26 -41.28 -55.08
C PRO A 330 -2.46 -40.12 -54.50
N ALA A 331 -1.47 -39.56 -55.22
CA ALA A 331 -0.70 -38.38 -54.80
C ALA A 331 -1.01 -37.13 -55.65
N HIS A 332 -1.99 -37.18 -56.56
CA HIS A 332 -2.50 -35.98 -57.23
C HIS A 332 -2.99 -34.96 -56.20
N GLN A 333 -2.50 -33.71 -56.26
CA GLN A 333 -2.75 -32.64 -55.28
C GLN A 333 -2.13 -32.83 -53.87
N HIS A 334 -1.21 -33.79 -53.70
CA HIS A 334 -0.45 -33.99 -52.45
C HIS A 334 0.99 -33.43 -52.56
N PHE A 335 1.22 -32.21 -52.06
CA PHE A 335 2.47 -31.44 -52.14
C PHE A 335 3.45 -31.80 -51.00
N HIS A 336 3.89 -33.07 -50.96
CA HIS A 336 4.77 -33.60 -49.91
C HIS A 336 6.24 -33.69 -50.33
N TYR A 337 6.94 -32.55 -50.30
CA TYR A 337 8.36 -32.49 -50.69
C TYR A 337 9.32 -32.57 -49.49
N PRO A 338 10.52 -33.16 -49.65
CA PRO A 338 11.59 -33.08 -48.65
C PRO A 338 12.00 -31.63 -48.39
N PHE A 339 12.63 -31.39 -47.24
CA PHE A 339 13.20 -30.10 -46.86
C PHE A 339 14.45 -30.37 -46.03
N GLY A 340 15.62 -30.17 -46.63
CA GLY A 340 16.94 -30.32 -46.02
C GLY A 340 17.53 -29.00 -45.49
N ASP A 341 16.96 -27.85 -45.89
CA ASP A 341 17.34 -26.51 -45.42
C ASP A 341 18.82 -26.16 -45.74
N THR A 342 19.36 -26.78 -46.79
CA THR A 342 20.82 -27.01 -46.91
C THR A 342 21.64 -25.76 -47.23
N TRP A 343 21.00 -24.65 -47.63
CA TRP A 343 21.65 -23.34 -47.77
C TRP A 343 21.94 -22.67 -46.44
N ARG A 344 21.21 -23.01 -45.35
CA ARG A 344 21.24 -22.32 -44.04
C ARG A 344 22.55 -22.55 -43.28
N THR A 345 23.62 -21.98 -43.82
CA THR A 345 24.99 -22.11 -43.35
C THR A 345 25.72 -20.77 -43.42
N ASN A 346 26.95 -20.73 -42.90
CA ASN A 346 27.80 -19.54 -43.00
C ASN A 346 28.57 -19.45 -44.34
N ALA A 347 28.48 -20.48 -45.20
CA ALA A 347 29.09 -20.49 -46.53
C ALA A 347 28.35 -19.54 -47.50
N ALA A 348 28.64 -19.61 -48.80
CA ALA A 348 27.72 -19.11 -49.82
C ALA A 348 26.67 -20.18 -50.10
N ALA A 349 25.39 -19.79 -50.23
CA ALA A 349 24.38 -20.68 -50.82
C ALA A 349 24.77 -20.99 -52.28
N THR A 350 24.43 -22.18 -52.76
CA THR A 350 24.68 -22.61 -54.14
C THR A 350 23.38 -23.02 -54.80
N GLN A 351 23.31 -22.93 -56.14
CA GLN A 351 22.12 -23.32 -56.89
C GLN A 351 21.64 -24.73 -56.53
N ALA A 352 22.57 -25.70 -56.47
CA ALA A 352 22.29 -27.07 -56.06
C ALA A 352 21.80 -27.25 -54.60
N ASN A 353 21.94 -26.24 -53.72
CA ASN A 353 21.30 -26.23 -52.40
C ASN A 353 19.87 -25.68 -52.46
N LEU A 354 19.60 -24.69 -53.31
CA LEU A 354 18.28 -24.09 -53.49
C LEU A 354 17.36 -25.06 -54.25
N ASP A 355 17.85 -25.61 -55.38
CA ASP A 355 17.16 -26.63 -56.19
C ASP A 355 16.69 -27.83 -55.36
N ALA A 356 17.45 -28.20 -54.33
CA ALA A 356 17.21 -29.39 -53.52
C ALA A 356 15.88 -29.34 -52.75
N ASP A 357 15.46 -28.15 -52.29
CA ASP A 357 14.21 -27.95 -51.55
C ASP A 357 13.26 -26.94 -52.21
N LEU A 358 13.57 -26.44 -53.42
CA LEU A 358 12.72 -25.57 -54.26
C LEU A 358 11.24 -25.92 -54.14
N ASN A 359 10.89 -27.19 -54.34
CA ASN A 359 9.50 -27.62 -54.30
C ASN A 359 8.83 -27.44 -52.91
N ALA A 360 9.58 -27.58 -51.82
CA ALA A 360 9.07 -27.29 -50.48
C ALA A 360 8.97 -25.78 -50.19
N VAL A 361 9.91 -24.99 -50.71
CA VAL A 361 9.91 -23.51 -50.58
C VAL A 361 8.71 -22.90 -51.30
N THR A 362 8.50 -23.22 -52.59
CA THR A 362 7.34 -22.71 -53.35
C THR A 362 6.02 -23.21 -52.76
N THR A 363 5.98 -24.44 -52.21
CA THR A 363 4.82 -24.97 -51.48
C THR A 363 4.53 -24.18 -50.19
N GLN A 364 5.56 -23.68 -49.51
CA GLN A 364 5.40 -22.83 -48.32
C GLN A 364 4.89 -21.43 -48.67
N LEU A 365 5.45 -20.80 -49.71
CA LEU A 365 4.99 -19.51 -50.21
C LEU A 365 3.52 -19.57 -50.64
N PHE A 366 3.18 -20.56 -51.47
CA PHE A 366 1.81 -20.85 -51.87
C PHE A 366 0.84 -20.98 -50.69
N TYR A 367 1.26 -21.66 -49.63
CA TYR A 367 0.44 -21.82 -48.42
C TYR A 367 0.28 -20.49 -47.66
N TYR A 368 1.36 -19.75 -47.40
CA TYR A 368 1.27 -18.49 -46.66
C TYR A 368 0.48 -17.41 -47.42
N THR A 369 0.66 -17.25 -48.73
CA THR A 369 -0.12 -16.29 -49.53
C THR A 369 -1.61 -16.61 -49.54
N ASN A 370 -1.99 -17.89 -49.59
CA ASN A 370 -3.37 -18.35 -49.41
C ASN A 370 -3.89 -18.11 -47.98
N VAL A 371 -3.06 -18.33 -46.96
CA VAL A 371 -3.39 -18.05 -45.54
C VAL A 371 -3.57 -16.55 -45.27
N MET A 372 -2.90 -15.68 -46.02
CA MET A 372 -3.13 -14.23 -46.00
C MET A 372 -4.44 -13.85 -46.70
N HIS A 373 -4.71 -14.39 -47.89
CA HIS A 373 -6.00 -14.23 -48.57
C HIS A 373 -7.18 -14.57 -47.63
N ASP A 374 -7.23 -15.80 -47.12
CA ASP A 374 -8.34 -16.29 -46.30
C ASP A 374 -8.49 -15.53 -44.96
N TYR A 375 -7.39 -15.00 -44.42
CA TYR A 375 -7.39 -14.16 -43.22
C TYR A 375 -7.97 -12.76 -43.50
N LEU A 376 -7.52 -12.10 -44.56
CA LEU A 376 -7.96 -10.75 -44.90
C LEU A 376 -9.39 -10.75 -45.46
N TYR A 377 -9.79 -11.80 -46.19
CA TYR A 377 -11.16 -12.04 -46.62
C TYR A 377 -12.13 -12.09 -45.43
N ALA A 378 -11.74 -12.75 -44.34
CA ALA A 378 -12.55 -12.83 -43.11
C ALA A 378 -12.67 -11.48 -42.36
N LEU A 379 -11.80 -10.51 -42.64
CA LEU A 379 -11.88 -9.12 -42.15
C LEU A 379 -12.58 -8.18 -43.15
N GLY A 380 -13.04 -8.69 -44.30
CA GLY A 380 -13.71 -7.91 -45.33
C GLY A 380 -12.77 -7.23 -46.33
N PHE A 381 -11.63 -7.84 -46.67
CA PHE A 381 -10.96 -7.64 -47.95
C PHE A 381 -11.50 -8.69 -48.94
N ASP A 382 -12.72 -8.44 -49.41
CA ASP A 382 -13.54 -9.33 -50.24
C ASP A 382 -13.59 -8.88 -51.71
N GLU A 383 -14.39 -9.57 -52.53
CA GLU A 383 -14.44 -9.31 -53.98
C GLU A 383 -14.94 -7.90 -54.33
N PRO A 384 -16.01 -7.35 -53.70
CA PRO A 384 -16.36 -5.93 -53.82
C PRO A 384 -15.25 -4.97 -53.37
N SER A 385 -14.39 -5.38 -52.43
CA SER A 385 -13.27 -4.60 -51.92
C SER A 385 -11.98 -4.71 -52.75
N ARG A 386 -12.01 -5.44 -53.88
CA ARG A 386 -10.89 -5.66 -54.81
C ARG A 386 -9.76 -6.53 -54.22
N ASN A 387 -10.13 -7.69 -53.66
CA ASN A 387 -9.19 -8.77 -53.34
C ASN A 387 -8.51 -9.35 -54.61
N PHE A 388 -7.71 -10.40 -54.43
CA PHE A 388 -6.86 -10.98 -55.50
C PHE A 388 -7.35 -12.39 -55.87
N GLN A 389 -8.18 -12.52 -56.92
CA GLN A 389 -8.79 -13.80 -57.30
C GLN A 389 -8.97 -13.99 -58.81
N VAL A 390 -8.82 -15.24 -59.31
CA VAL A 390 -9.13 -15.62 -60.69
C VAL A 390 -10.63 -15.49 -60.97
N ASN A 391 -11.47 -15.88 -60.01
CA ASN A 391 -12.92 -15.93 -60.12
C ASN A 391 -13.57 -15.41 -58.84
N ASN A 392 -14.30 -14.31 -58.97
CA ASN A 392 -14.98 -13.60 -57.88
C ASN A 392 -16.39 -14.16 -57.60
N PHE A 393 -16.72 -15.33 -58.14
CA PHE A 393 -17.98 -16.06 -57.97
C PHE A 393 -19.27 -15.25 -58.25
N GLY A 394 -19.16 -14.14 -59.00
CA GLY A 394 -20.25 -13.20 -59.28
C GLY A 394 -20.62 -12.27 -58.12
N ARG A 395 -19.75 -12.11 -57.10
CA ARG A 395 -20.00 -11.33 -55.87
C ARG A 395 -19.66 -9.84 -55.99
N GLY A 396 -18.62 -9.49 -56.74
CA GLY A 396 -18.16 -8.10 -56.93
C GLY A 396 -16.76 -8.02 -57.55
N GLY A 397 -16.26 -6.79 -57.72
CA GLY A 397 -14.92 -6.51 -58.27
C GLY A 397 -14.70 -6.99 -59.71
N ALA A 398 -13.45 -6.95 -60.14
CA ALA A 398 -12.95 -7.56 -61.36
C ALA A 398 -11.92 -8.63 -61.01
N GLY A 399 -12.28 -9.90 -61.19
CA GLY A 399 -11.34 -11.01 -61.03
C GLY A 399 -10.39 -11.17 -62.23
N ASN A 400 -9.70 -12.31 -62.25
CA ASN A 400 -8.51 -12.60 -63.06
C ASN A 400 -7.26 -11.86 -62.54
N ASP A 401 -7.15 -11.73 -61.22
CA ASP A 401 -6.02 -11.11 -60.53
C ASP A 401 -5.45 -11.87 -59.31
N PRO A 402 -5.21 -13.21 -59.40
CA PRO A 402 -4.48 -13.93 -58.36
C PRO A 402 -3.09 -13.33 -58.14
N VAL A 403 -2.56 -13.43 -56.93
CA VAL A 403 -1.17 -13.03 -56.64
C VAL A 403 -0.20 -13.92 -57.43
N LEU A 404 0.71 -13.30 -58.20
CA LEU A 404 1.88 -13.96 -58.74
C LEU A 404 2.96 -13.97 -57.66
N ALA A 405 3.30 -15.15 -57.12
CA ALA A 405 4.19 -15.29 -55.98
C ALA A 405 5.51 -15.94 -56.41
N GLU A 406 6.55 -15.12 -56.54
CA GLU A 406 7.85 -15.45 -57.12
C GLU A 406 8.86 -15.76 -56.01
N ALA A 407 9.21 -17.03 -55.87
CA ALA A 407 10.17 -17.52 -54.89
C ALA A 407 11.61 -17.42 -55.43
N GLN A 408 12.55 -17.00 -54.57
CA GLN A 408 13.98 -16.88 -54.86
C GLN A 408 14.28 -16.02 -56.11
N ASP A 409 13.49 -14.96 -56.33
CA ASP A 409 13.48 -14.17 -57.57
C ASP A 409 14.88 -13.69 -57.98
N GLY A 410 15.19 -13.83 -59.27
CA GLY A 410 16.32 -13.21 -59.96
C GLY A 410 17.71 -13.80 -59.65
N TRP A 411 17.78 -14.91 -58.89
CA TRP A 411 19.00 -15.53 -58.36
C TRP A 411 20.11 -15.75 -59.39
N ASP A 412 19.78 -16.27 -60.58
CA ASP A 412 20.76 -16.68 -61.60
C ASP A 412 21.42 -15.50 -62.35
N ASN A 413 20.90 -14.27 -62.19
CA ASN A 413 21.58 -13.05 -62.66
C ASN A 413 22.88 -12.74 -61.92
N GLY A 414 23.14 -13.41 -60.78
CA GLY A 414 24.27 -13.12 -59.91
C GLY A 414 23.99 -11.92 -59.00
N CYS A 415 23.58 -12.21 -57.77
CA CYS A 415 23.13 -11.18 -56.83
C CYS A 415 24.21 -10.17 -56.45
N THR A 416 23.85 -8.89 -56.44
CA THR A 416 24.75 -7.78 -56.10
C THR A 416 24.20 -6.97 -54.92
N THR A 417 25.09 -6.53 -54.03
CA THR A 417 24.77 -5.78 -52.81
C THR A 417 25.32 -4.35 -52.86
N GLY A 418 25.33 -3.73 -54.05
CA GLY A 418 25.99 -2.44 -54.30
C GLY A 418 25.03 -1.37 -54.80
N THR A 419 25.14 -0.16 -54.25
CA THR A 419 24.59 1.06 -54.86
C THR A 419 25.33 1.40 -56.15
N PRO A 420 24.70 2.00 -57.20
CA PRO A 420 23.45 2.79 -57.19
C PRO A 420 22.12 2.01 -57.24
N PRO A 421 20.96 2.67 -57.05
CA PRO A 421 19.75 2.04 -56.52
C PRO A 421 18.72 1.60 -57.58
N THR A 422 19.11 0.85 -58.61
CA THR A 422 18.17 0.40 -59.67
C THR A 422 18.02 -1.10 -59.84
N ALA A 423 18.71 -1.91 -59.04
CA ALA A 423 18.39 -3.33 -58.85
C ALA A 423 19.05 -3.87 -57.57
N ILE A 424 18.29 -4.03 -56.50
CA ILE A 424 18.56 -5.09 -55.53
C ILE A 424 18.16 -6.38 -56.25
N ARG A 425 19.13 -7.12 -56.80
CA ARG A 425 18.85 -8.44 -57.39
C ARG A 425 18.98 -9.50 -56.31
N CYS A 426 17.91 -10.29 -56.15
CA CYS A 426 17.88 -11.58 -55.47
C CYS A 426 18.36 -11.65 -54.01
N LEU A 427 18.52 -10.51 -53.30
CA LEU A 427 19.02 -10.49 -51.93
C LEU A 427 18.40 -9.44 -50.99
N ASN A 428 18.22 -9.83 -49.72
CA ASN A 428 18.03 -8.94 -48.56
C ASN A 428 16.83 -7.98 -48.66
N ASN A 429 15.78 -8.37 -49.39
CA ASN A 429 14.56 -7.59 -49.54
C ASN A 429 13.40 -8.51 -49.97
N ALA A 430 12.21 -7.94 -50.10
CA ALA A 430 11.13 -8.45 -50.95
C ALA A 430 10.47 -7.26 -51.66
N ASN A 431 9.44 -7.46 -52.48
CA ASN A 431 8.55 -6.37 -52.91
C ASN A 431 7.17 -6.89 -53.36
N PHE A 432 6.17 -6.02 -53.33
CA PHE A 432 4.83 -6.28 -53.85
C PHE A 432 4.36 -5.17 -54.81
N GLY A 433 4.20 -5.51 -56.08
CA GLY A 433 3.67 -4.61 -57.11
C GLY A 433 2.16 -4.77 -57.28
N THR A 434 1.39 -3.74 -56.90
CA THR A 434 -0.08 -3.75 -56.98
C THR A 434 -0.62 -2.95 -58.17
N PRO A 435 -1.09 -3.57 -59.25
CA PRO A 435 -1.93 -2.91 -60.24
C PRO A 435 -3.39 -2.87 -59.78
N GLY A 436 -4.22 -2.12 -60.53
CA GLY A 436 -5.66 -2.03 -60.29
C GLY A 436 -6.41 -3.36 -60.39
N ASP A 437 -7.66 -3.33 -59.94
CA ASP A 437 -8.64 -4.43 -59.95
C ASP A 437 -8.69 -5.17 -61.31
N GLY A 438 -8.64 -6.50 -61.29
CA GLY A 438 -8.66 -7.33 -62.51
C GLY A 438 -7.32 -7.46 -63.25
N ALA A 439 -6.22 -6.98 -62.65
CA ALA A 439 -4.86 -7.34 -63.05
C ALA A 439 -4.09 -7.94 -61.85
N SER A 440 -3.43 -9.07 -62.05
CA SER A 440 -2.65 -9.76 -61.01
C SER A 440 -1.57 -8.86 -60.40
N PRO A 441 -1.48 -8.76 -59.05
CA PRO A 441 -0.29 -8.24 -58.40
C PRO A 441 0.84 -9.27 -58.41
N ARG A 442 2.05 -8.80 -58.11
CA ARG A 442 3.28 -9.59 -58.06
C ARG A 442 3.94 -9.43 -56.69
N MET A 443 4.28 -10.54 -56.04
CA MET A 443 5.04 -10.64 -54.80
C MET A 443 6.38 -11.31 -55.11
N GLN A 444 7.50 -10.61 -54.92
CA GLN A 444 8.83 -11.15 -55.19
C GLN A 444 9.60 -11.40 -53.89
N MET A 445 9.97 -12.66 -53.65
CA MET A 445 10.60 -13.12 -52.42
C MET A 445 12.06 -13.47 -52.67
N PHE A 446 12.99 -12.71 -52.11
CA PHE A 446 14.43 -12.95 -52.32
C PHE A 446 15.05 -13.89 -51.27
N MET A 447 16.30 -14.30 -51.53
CA MET A 447 17.17 -14.90 -50.52
C MET A 447 17.71 -13.82 -49.56
N TRP A 448 18.12 -14.20 -48.35
CA TRP A 448 18.58 -13.25 -47.33
C TRP A 448 19.91 -13.68 -46.70
N GLN A 449 20.80 -12.71 -46.55
CA GLN A 449 22.09 -12.77 -45.87
C GLN A 449 22.50 -11.41 -45.24
N PRO A 450 21.61 -10.64 -44.55
CA PRO A 450 22.04 -9.43 -43.84
C PRO A 450 23.06 -9.76 -42.75
N PHE A 451 22.92 -10.95 -42.16
CA PHE A 451 23.92 -11.63 -41.33
C PHE A 451 24.07 -13.10 -41.82
N ARG A 452 24.76 -13.95 -41.07
CA ARG A 452 24.85 -15.40 -41.32
C ARG A 452 24.11 -16.17 -40.22
N PRO A 453 23.47 -17.33 -40.51
CA PRO A 453 23.46 -18.06 -41.78
C PRO A 453 22.50 -17.46 -42.83
N TRP A 454 22.54 -17.99 -44.05
CA TRP A 454 21.56 -17.66 -45.10
C TRP A 454 20.13 -18.06 -44.73
N ARG A 455 19.15 -17.30 -45.24
CA ARG A 455 17.71 -17.50 -45.07
C ARG A 455 17.00 -17.35 -46.41
N ASP A 456 15.79 -17.89 -46.52
CA ASP A 456 14.92 -17.75 -47.70
C ASP A 456 13.67 -16.99 -47.28
N GLY A 457 13.37 -15.84 -47.91
CA GLY A 457 12.23 -15.01 -47.56
C GLY A 457 10.89 -15.70 -47.76
N SER A 458 10.81 -16.67 -48.67
CA SER A 458 9.61 -17.47 -48.97
C SER A 458 9.20 -18.40 -47.80
N LEU A 459 10.02 -18.49 -46.75
CA LEU A 459 9.75 -19.22 -45.51
C LEU A 459 9.39 -18.28 -44.33
N ASP A 460 9.45 -16.97 -44.53
CA ASP A 460 9.20 -15.95 -43.52
C ASP A 460 7.77 -15.40 -43.66
N GLY A 461 6.89 -15.82 -42.74
CA GLY A 461 5.50 -15.40 -42.72
C GLY A 461 5.31 -13.91 -42.49
N ASP A 462 6.27 -13.21 -41.89
CA ASP A 462 6.17 -11.77 -41.63
C ASP A 462 6.42 -10.97 -42.91
N VAL A 463 7.50 -11.31 -43.63
CA VAL A 463 7.79 -10.68 -44.92
C VAL A 463 6.63 -10.91 -45.89
N ILE A 464 6.09 -12.13 -45.96
CA ILE A 464 4.94 -12.43 -46.84
C ILE A 464 3.67 -11.67 -46.41
N ALA A 465 3.43 -11.50 -45.11
CA ALA A 465 2.28 -10.72 -44.62
C ALA A 465 2.44 -9.21 -44.84
N HIS A 466 3.67 -8.70 -44.69
CA HIS A 466 4.06 -7.32 -45.00
C HIS A 466 3.86 -7.03 -46.49
N GLU A 467 4.45 -7.82 -47.38
CA GLU A 467 4.28 -7.66 -48.83
C GLU A 467 2.80 -7.71 -49.25
N TYR A 468 2.02 -8.66 -48.73
CA TYR A 468 0.58 -8.71 -49.01
C TYR A 468 -0.16 -7.45 -48.50
N GLY A 469 0.33 -6.81 -47.45
CA GLY A 469 -0.22 -5.57 -46.89
C GLY A 469 -0.07 -4.34 -47.79
N HIS A 470 0.97 -4.27 -48.65
CA HIS A 470 1.03 -3.28 -49.71
C HIS A 470 -0.09 -3.51 -50.74
N GLY A 471 -0.38 -4.76 -51.05
CA GLY A 471 -1.54 -5.16 -51.85
C GLY A 471 -2.87 -4.68 -51.27
N VAL A 472 -3.08 -4.90 -49.96
CA VAL A 472 -4.29 -4.48 -49.24
C VAL A 472 -4.44 -2.96 -49.23
N SER A 473 -3.40 -2.22 -48.87
CA SER A 473 -3.46 -0.76 -48.74
C SER A 473 -3.67 -0.07 -50.10
N GLU A 474 -2.98 -0.50 -51.15
CA GLU A 474 -3.22 -0.04 -52.53
C GLU A 474 -4.63 -0.32 -53.03
N ARG A 475 -5.18 -1.53 -52.76
CA ARG A 475 -6.54 -1.91 -53.21
C ARG A 475 -7.67 -1.30 -52.38
N LEU A 476 -7.48 -1.05 -51.08
CA LEU A 476 -8.52 -0.50 -50.20
C LEU A 476 -8.57 1.04 -50.22
N VAL A 477 -7.42 1.70 -50.04
CA VAL A 477 -7.38 3.16 -49.81
C VAL A 477 -7.88 3.91 -51.05
N ALA A 478 -8.74 4.91 -50.82
CA ALA A 478 -9.41 5.70 -51.84
C ALA A 478 -10.10 4.88 -52.96
N ALA A 479 -10.54 3.66 -52.64
CA ALA A 479 -11.13 2.69 -53.57
C ALA A 479 -10.19 2.21 -54.70
N GLY A 480 -8.91 1.98 -54.39
CA GLY A 480 -7.93 1.43 -55.33
C GLY A 480 -6.95 2.48 -55.90
N ASN A 481 -6.62 3.49 -55.10
CA ASN A 481 -5.79 4.63 -55.49
C ASN A 481 -5.12 5.27 -54.26
N LEU A 482 -4.21 4.54 -53.61
CA LEU A 482 -3.46 5.04 -52.44
C LEU A 482 -2.75 6.37 -52.74
N GLY A 483 -2.25 6.55 -53.96
CA GLY A 483 -1.63 7.79 -54.42
C GLY A 483 -0.15 7.85 -54.05
N GLY A 484 0.36 9.04 -53.73
CA GLY A 484 1.77 9.22 -53.39
C GLY A 484 2.05 10.46 -52.54
N GLY A 485 3.13 10.38 -51.77
CA GLY A 485 3.57 11.40 -50.82
C GLY A 485 4.47 10.80 -49.73
N HIS A 486 5.18 11.63 -48.98
CA HIS A 486 6.15 11.17 -47.98
C HIS A 486 5.48 10.44 -46.80
N GLN A 487 4.32 10.89 -46.36
CA GLN A 487 3.51 10.22 -45.34
C GLN A 487 2.72 9.06 -45.93
N THR A 488 2.17 9.20 -47.15
CA THR A 488 1.45 8.13 -47.84
C THR A 488 2.28 6.86 -48.00
N GLY A 489 3.54 6.99 -48.43
CA GLY A 489 4.45 5.84 -48.53
C GLY A 489 4.76 5.22 -47.17
N ALA A 490 5.00 6.04 -46.14
CA ALA A 490 5.25 5.58 -44.79
C ALA A 490 4.03 4.90 -44.13
N LEU A 491 2.80 5.33 -44.46
CA LEU A 491 1.57 4.65 -44.07
C LEU A 491 1.45 3.27 -44.73
N GLY A 492 1.85 3.14 -46.00
CA GLY A 492 1.94 1.85 -46.70
C GLY A 492 2.80 0.84 -45.92
N GLU A 493 4.05 1.22 -45.63
CA GLU A 493 4.97 0.44 -44.77
C GLU A 493 4.34 0.07 -43.42
N GLY A 494 3.75 1.06 -42.74
CA GLY A 494 3.17 0.88 -41.42
C GLY A 494 1.93 -0.01 -41.40
N TRP A 495 1.07 0.04 -42.43
CA TRP A 495 -0.07 -0.87 -42.59
C TRP A 495 0.40 -2.29 -42.91
N SER A 496 1.45 -2.44 -43.72
CA SER A 496 2.06 -3.74 -44.02
C SER A 496 2.63 -4.40 -42.75
N ASP A 497 3.40 -3.66 -41.94
CA ASP A 497 3.87 -4.14 -40.62
C ASP A 497 2.70 -4.47 -39.66
N THR A 498 1.67 -3.61 -39.66
CA THR A 498 0.45 -3.83 -38.85
C THR A 498 -0.26 -5.12 -39.25
N ILE A 499 -0.42 -5.40 -40.54
CA ILE A 499 -1.03 -6.63 -41.03
C ILE A 499 -0.19 -7.85 -40.62
N SER A 500 1.14 -7.73 -40.61
CA SER A 500 2.06 -8.78 -40.14
C SER A 500 1.90 -9.10 -38.66
N PHE A 501 2.14 -8.16 -37.74
CA PHE A 501 2.10 -8.48 -36.31
C PHE A 501 0.67 -8.78 -35.81
N LEU A 502 -0.37 -8.27 -36.48
CA LEU A 502 -1.75 -8.68 -36.21
C LEU A 502 -2.08 -10.07 -36.77
N LYS A 503 -1.38 -10.56 -37.80
CA LYS A 503 -1.54 -11.91 -38.33
C LYS A 503 -0.91 -12.96 -37.41
N TRP A 504 0.33 -12.72 -36.97
CA TRP A 504 1.14 -13.71 -36.25
C TRP A 504 1.08 -13.57 -34.73
N GLY A 505 0.67 -12.41 -34.21
CA GLY A 505 0.37 -12.20 -32.80
C GLY A 505 1.59 -11.87 -31.93
N ASP A 506 2.66 -11.40 -32.56
CA ASP A 506 3.97 -11.08 -31.99
C ASP A 506 4.17 -9.54 -31.91
N ALA A 507 5.42 -9.05 -31.96
CA ALA A 507 5.81 -7.64 -31.79
C ALA A 507 7.04 -7.21 -32.61
N VAL A 508 7.50 -8.06 -33.53
CA VAL A 508 8.71 -7.92 -34.33
C VAL A 508 8.30 -8.10 -35.80
N VAL A 509 9.19 -7.83 -36.75
CA VAL A 509 8.97 -8.16 -38.17
C VAL A 509 10.29 -8.67 -38.75
N ALA A 510 10.23 -9.83 -39.40
CA ALA A 510 11.33 -10.41 -40.18
C ALA A 510 12.56 -10.82 -39.33
N GLU A 511 12.38 -11.22 -38.06
CA GLU A 511 13.44 -11.77 -37.21
C GLU A 511 14.08 -13.04 -37.79
N TYR A 512 13.36 -13.82 -38.61
CA TYR A 512 13.89 -15.04 -39.20
C TYR A 512 14.86 -14.73 -40.35
N VAL A 513 14.48 -13.93 -41.34
CA VAL A 513 15.40 -13.54 -42.43
C VAL A 513 16.58 -12.68 -41.95
N THR A 514 16.38 -11.87 -40.90
CA THR A 514 17.48 -11.08 -40.31
C THR A 514 18.34 -11.87 -39.33
N GLY A 515 17.77 -12.89 -38.68
CA GLY A 515 18.37 -13.54 -37.50
C GLY A 515 18.35 -12.68 -36.23
N ASN A 516 17.61 -11.55 -36.24
CA ASN A 516 17.56 -10.59 -35.14
C ASN A 516 16.21 -10.70 -34.39
N THR A 517 16.14 -11.59 -33.39
CA THR A 517 14.95 -11.69 -32.51
C THR A 517 14.78 -10.52 -31.53
N SER A 518 15.67 -9.51 -31.56
CA SER A 518 15.59 -8.34 -30.70
C SER A 518 14.81 -7.18 -31.31
N THR A 519 14.87 -6.96 -32.63
CA THR A 519 14.09 -5.92 -33.35
C THR A 519 13.75 -6.27 -34.80
N GLY A 520 14.14 -7.46 -35.29
CA GLY A 520 13.92 -7.87 -36.67
C GLY A 520 14.66 -6.98 -37.67
N ILE A 521 13.95 -6.50 -38.70
CA ILE A 521 14.45 -5.53 -39.68
C ILE A 521 14.25 -4.06 -39.24
N ARG A 522 13.44 -3.82 -38.20
CA ARG A 522 13.01 -2.50 -37.74
C ARG A 522 13.93 -1.97 -36.63
N SER A 523 13.86 -0.67 -36.32
CA SER A 523 14.71 -0.08 -35.28
C SER A 523 14.34 -0.48 -33.86
N GLN A 524 13.05 -0.69 -33.60
CA GLN A 524 12.50 -1.01 -32.28
C GLN A 524 11.49 -2.14 -32.42
N ARG A 525 11.24 -2.90 -31.35
CA ARG A 525 10.05 -3.76 -31.26
C ARG A 525 8.83 -2.87 -31.06
N TYR A 526 7.67 -3.24 -31.60
CA TYR A 526 6.47 -2.40 -31.47
C TYR A 526 5.93 -2.33 -30.03
N ASP A 527 6.06 -3.42 -29.26
CA ASP A 527 5.68 -3.47 -27.84
C ASP A 527 6.57 -2.62 -26.91
N THR A 528 7.70 -2.12 -27.40
CA THR A 528 8.57 -1.18 -26.68
C THR A 528 8.92 0.07 -27.51
N SER A 529 8.19 0.36 -28.59
CA SER A 529 8.59 1.39 -29.54
C SER A 529 8.32 2.80 -29.01
N THR A 530 9.35 3.62 -29.02
CA THR A 530 9.32 5.04 -28.65
C THR A 530 9.15 5.99 -29.84
N GLU A 531 9.00 5.46 -31.07
CA GLU A 531 8.81 6.29 -32.27
C GLU A 531 7.46 7.05 -32.19
N GLY A 532 7.50 8.37 -32.41
CA GLY A 532 6.33 9.26 -32.39
C GLY A 532 6.32 10.20 -33.59
N TRP A 533 5.14 10.74 -33.93
CA TRP A 533 4.93 11.46 -35.19
C TRP A 533 5.72 12.77 -35.28
N GLY A 534 5.96 13.46 -34.16
CA GLY A 534 6.87 14.62 -34.06
C GLY A 534 8.36 14.31 -34.20
N THR A 535 8.70 13.15 -34.78
CA THR A 535 10.05 12.78 -35.24
C THR A 535 10.08 12.46 -36.73
N PHE A 536 8.97 12.69 -37.44
CA PHE A 536 8.82 12.43 -38.85
C PHE A 536 9.82 13.29 -39.65
N ASP A 537 10.50 12.66 -40.61
CA ASP A 537 11.40 13.36 -41.50
C ASP A 537 11.41 12.63 -42.85
N PRO A 538 11.03 13.27 -43.96
CA PRO A 538 11.14 12.71 -45.30
C PRO A 538 12.52 12.10 -45.63
N ALA A 539 13.61 12.62 -45.05
CA ALA A 539 14.97 12.12 -45.25
C ALA A 539 15.27 10.82 -44.47
N ARG A 540 14.48 10.44 -43.46
CA ARG A 540 14.54 9.11 -42.81
C ARG A 540 14.02 7.98 -43.71
N GLY A 541 13.25 8.30 -44.75
CA GLY A 541 12.66 7.34 -45.68
C GLY A 541 11.39 6.66 -45.16
N VAL A 542 10.64 6.02 -46.05
CA VAL A 542 9.30 5.49 -45.76
C VAL A 542 9.30 4.47 -44.62
N HIS A 543 10.17 3.44 -44.65
CA HIS A 543 10.24 2.40 -43.63
C HIS A 543 10.38 2.96 -42.20
N ARG A 544 11.32 3.90 -41.98
CA ARG A 544 11.62 4.47 -40.65
C ARG A 544 10.55 5.43 -40.12
N ASN A 545 9.74 5.99 -41.00
CA ASN A 545 8.56 6.77 -40.62
C ASN A 545 7.35 5.84 -40.39
N GLY A 546 7.21 4.77 -41.16
CA GLY A 546 6.14 3.77 -41.04
C GLY A 546 6.14 3.04 -39.70
N GLU A 547 7.30 2.88 -39.07
CA GLU A 547 7.41 2.38 -37.69
C GLU A 547 6.58 3.20 -36.67
N VAL A 548 6.35 4.51 -36.90
CA VAL A 548 5.45 5.35 -36.07
C VAL A 548 4.00 4.87 -36.18
N TRP A 549 3.52 4.61 -37.41
CA TRP A 549 2.14 4.18 -37.64
C TRP A 549 1.91 2.76 -37.12
N ALA A 550 2.82 1.84 -37.44
CA ALA A 550 2.80 0.47 -36.94
C ALA A 550 2.81 0.41 -35.40
N ALA A 551 3.65 1.20 -34.73
CA ALA A 551 3.66 1.30 -33.27
C ALA A 551 2.36 1.90 -32.71
N THR A 552 1.77 2.89 -33.38
CA THR A 552 0.45 3.44 -33.00
C THR A 552 -0.66 2.38 -33.09
N MET A 553 -0.65 1.54 -34.13
CA MET A 553 -1.60 0.43 -34.25
C MET A 553 -1.33 -0.66 -33.20
N TYR A 554 -0.08 -0.82 -32.75
CA TYR A 554 0.28 -1.72 -31.66
C TYR A 554 -0.27 -1.24 -30.30
N ASP A 555 -0.26 0.07 -30.03
CA ASP A 555 -0.90 0.62 -28.82
C ASP A 555 -2.41 0.34 -28.79
N ILE A 556 -3.09 0.41 -29.95
CA ILE A 556 -4.52 0.04 -30.07
C ILE A 556 -4.70 -1.47 -29.80
N ARG A 557 -3.79 -2.31 -30.29
CA ARG A 557 -3.76 -3.77 -30.02
C ARG A 557 -3.63 -4.07 -28.53
N GLU A 558 -2.77 -3.37 -27.79
CA GLU A 558 -2.67 -3.56 -26.33
C GLU A 558 -3.89 -2.99 -25.59
N ALA A 559 -4.40 -1.83 -26.00
CA ALA A 559 -5.52 -1.18 -25.33
C ALA A 559 -6.90 -1.83 -25.60
N LYS A 560 -7.08 -2.53 -26.73
CA LYS A 560 -8.38 -3.12 -27.16
C LYS A 560 -8.34 -4.60 -27.54
N GLY A 561 -7.17 -5.19 -27.72
CA GLY A 561 -6.98 -6.56 -28.18
C GLY A 561 -6.89 -6.71 -29.71
N ILE A 562 -6.24 -7.79 -30.13
CA ILE A 562 -5.86 -8.06 -31.52
C ILE A 562 -7.06 -8.05 -32.50
N GLY A 563 -8.18 -8.71 -32.15
CA GLY A 563 -9.34 -8.86 -33.05
C GLY A 563 -10.13 -7.57 -33.30
N TYR A 564 -10.14 -6.63 -32.35
CA TYR A 564 -10.68 -5.29 -32.58
C TYR A 564 -9.80 -4.51 -33.57
N THR A 565 -8.48 -4.59 -33.34
CA THR A 565 -7.47 -3.85 -34.11
C THR A 565 -7.39 -4.35 -35.55
N GLN A 566 -7.49 -5.67 -35.77
CA GLN A 566 -7.63 -6.30 -37.09
C GLN A 566 -8.78 -5.70 -37.90
N GLN A 567 -9.99 -5.61 -37.32
CA GLN A 567 -11.15 -5.11 -38.05
C GLN A 567 -11.07 -3.60 -38.30
N ILE A 568 -10.71 -2.81 -37.29
CA ILE A 568 -10.68 -1.34 -37.42
C ILE A 568 -9.59 -0.86 -38.40
N VAL A 569 -8.47 -1.58 -38.52
CA VAL A 569 -7.41 -1.25 -39.51
C VAL A 569 -7.88 -1.45 -40.94
N ILE A 570 -8.57 -2.56 -41.23
CA ILE A 570 -9.10 -2.86 -42.57
C ILE A 570 -10.22 -1.89 -42.96
N ASP A 571 -11.14 -1.59 -42.05
CA ASP A 571 -12.22 -0.62 -42.34
C ASP A 571 -11.72 0.83 -42.31
N GLY A 572 -10.68 1.14 -41.53
CA GLY A 572 -10.01 2.45 -41.53
C GLY A 572 -9.36 2.77 -42.86
N MET A 573 -8.69 1.79 -43.50
CA MET A 573 -8.18 1.96 -44.87
C MET A 573 -9.30 2.25 -45.89
N LYS A 574 -10.45 1.59 -45.79
CA LYS A 574 -11.63 1.86 -46.65
C LYS A 574 -12.17 3.29 -46.48
N ASN A 575 -12.04 3.87 -45.28
CA ASN A 575 -12.43 5.24 -44.96
C ASN A 575 -11.35 6.28 -45.32
N THR A 576 -10.13 5.87 -45.70
CA THR A 576 -8.99 6.77 -45.93
C THR A 576 -8.96 7.30 -47.37
N VAL A 577 -8.62 8.59 -47.52
CA VAL A 577 -8.55 9.31 -48.82
C VAL A 577 -7.27 8.99 -49.60
N THR A 578 -7.18 9.48 -50.85
CA THR A 578 -5.99 9.33 -51.71
C THR A 578 -4.90 10.34 -51.34
N SER A 579 -3.63 9.95 -51.46
CA SER A 579 -2.47 10.67 -50.92
C SER A 579 -2.68 11.09 -49.44
N PRO A 580 -3.02 10.16 -48.52
CA PRO A 580 -3.31 10.49 -47.13
C PRO A 580 -2.07 10.93 -46.36
N SER A 581 -2.27 11.88 -45.44
CA SER A 581 -1.41 12.13 -44.28
C SER A 581 -1.73 11.15 -43.13
N TYR A 582 -0.91 11.13 -42.09
CA TYR A 582 -1.17 10.32 -40.88
C TYR A 582 -2.49 10.71 -40.20
N LEU A 583 -2.91 11.96 -40.35
CA LEU A 583 -4.15 12.48 -39.77
C LEU A 583 -5.38 12.02 -40.56
N ASP A 584 -5.27 11.91 -41.89
CA ASP A 584 -6.33 11.33 -42.73
C ASP A 584 -6.53 9.84 -42.41
N ALA A 585 -5.44 9.10 -42.22
CA ALA A 585 -5.48 7.69 -41.83
C ALA A 585 -6.04 7.51 -40.40
N ARG A 586 -5.64 8.37 -39.45
CA ARG A 586 -6.22 8.45 -38.10
C ARG A 586 -7.73 8.66 -38.15
N ASP A 587 -8.19 9.63 -38.94
CA ASP A 587 -9.61 9.98 -39.02
C ASP A 587 -10.41 8.87 -39.73
N GLY A 588 -9.78 8.11 -40.64
CA GLY A 588 -10.32 6.86 -41.17
C GLY A 588 -10.52 5.77 -40.11
N ILE A 589 -9.55 5.57 -39.21
CA ILE A 589 -9.65 4.65 -38.05
C ILE A 589 -10.77 5.11 -37.09
N LEU A 590 -10.83 6.41 -36.77
CA LEU A 590 -11.89 6.97 -35.91
C LEU A 590 -13.28 6.78 -36.53
N ALA A 591 -13.42 6.99 -37.85
CA ALA A 591 -14.65 6.73 -38.59
C ALA A 591 -15.03 5.24 -38.58
N ALA A 592 -14.06 4.32 -38.60
CA ALA A 592 -14.31 2.89 -38.52
C ALA A 592 -14.85 2.45 -37.14
N ASP A 593 -14.41 3.05 -36.03
CA ASP A 593 -15.07 2.81 -34.71
C ASP A 593 -16.47 3.43 -34.65
N MET A 594 -16.70 4.60 -35.29
CA MET A 594 -18.04 5.18 -35.42
C MET A 594 -19.01 4.24 -36.16
N THR A 595 -18.57 3.55 -37.22
CA THR A 595 -19.42 2.58 -37.94
C THR A 595 -19.53 1.23 -37.25
N ASN A 596 -18.44 0.72 -36.67
CA ASN A 596 -18.37 -0.66 -36.19
C ASN A 596 -18.85 -0.82 -34.74
N THR A 597 -18.81 0.23 -33.92
CA THR A 597 -19.25 0.19 -32.52
C THR A 597 -20.25 1.30 -32.13
N GLY A 598 -20.49 2.26 -33.02
CA GLY A 598 -21.24 3.49 -32.70
C GLY A 598 -20.40 4.55 -32.00
N GLY A 599 -19.07 4.46 -32.05
CA GLY A 599 -18.15 5.41 -31.41
C GLY A 599 -17.80 5.08 -29.97
N ALA A 600 -17.97 3.82 -29.56
CA ALA A 600 -17.78 3.38 -28.17
C ALA A 600 -16.33 3.45 -27.69
N ASN A 601 -15.35 3.66 -28.57
CA ASN A 601 -13.93 3.69 -28.23
C ASN A 601 -13.23 5.01 -28.60
N GLN A 602 -13.94 6.02 -29.11
CA GLN A 602 -13.35 7.26 -29.62
C GLN A 602 -12.35 7.89 -28.64
N CYS A 603 -12.70 8.03 -27.36
CA CYS A 603 -11.79 8.63 -26.38
C CYS A 603 -10.49 7.84 -26.15
N LEU A 604 -10.57 6.50 -26.18
CA LEU A 604 -9.39 5.64 -26.08
C LEU A 604 -8.52 5.72 -27.33
N LEU A 605 -9.13 5.78 -28.52
CA LEU A 605 -8.41 5.96 -29.79
C LEU A 605 -7.72 7.33 -29.84
N TRP A 606 -8.44 8.41 -29.51
CA TRP A 606 -7.89 9.76 -29.43
C TRP A 606 -6.70 9.84 -28.48
N ARG A 607 -6.78 9.19 -27.31
CA ARG A 607 -5.66 9.10 -26.35
C ARG A 607 -4.44 8.40 -26.94
N VAL A 608 -4.61 7.27 -27.63
CA VAL A 608 -3.51 6.55 -28.28
C VAL A 608 -2.86 7.40 -29.37
N PHE A 609 -3.65 7.99 -30.27
CA PHE A 609 -3.13 8.88 -31.31
C PHE A 609 -2.43 10.11 -30.73
N ALA A 610 -2.99 10.75 -29.70
CA ALA A 610 -2.37 11.87 -29.00
C ALA A 610 -1.05 11.48 -28.31
N GLY A 611 -0.97 10.29 -27.69
CA GLY A 611 0.26 9.75 -27.11
C GLY A 611 1.39 9.56 -28.14
N ARG A 612 1.03 9.31 -29.41
CA ARG A 612 1.96 9.23 -30.56
C ARG A 612 2.14 10.57 -31.29
N GLY A 613 1.58 11.68 -30.78
CA GLY A 613 1.71 13.03 -31.34
C GLY A 613 0.68 13.42 -32.42
N MET A 614 -0.35 12.61 -32.63
CA MET A 614 -1.44 12.82 -33.61
C MET A 614 -2.75 13.29 -32.94
N GLY A 615 -2.64 14.15 -31.93
CA GLY A 615 -3.74 14.67 -31.12
C GLY A 615 -4.73 15.59 -31.84
N ALA A 616 -5.69 16.13 -31.07
CA ALA A 616 -6.82 16.89 -31.56
C ALA A 616 -6.45 18.18 -32.33
N ASN A 617 -5.30 18.78 -32.02
CA ASN A 617 -4.77 19.98 -32.67
C ASN A 617 -3.58 19.69 -33.60
N ALA A 618 -3.28 18.42 -33.87
CA ALA A 618 -2.20 18.01 -34.78
C ALA A 618 -2.45 18.52 -36.22
N ALA A 619 -1.39 18.88 -36.94
CA ALA A 619 -1.49 19.38 -38.32
C ALA A 619 -0.38 18.82 -39.23
N SER A 620 -0.69 18.61 -40.51
CA SER A 620 0.25 18.22 -41.56
C SER A 620 0.25 19.25 -42.69
N SER A 621 1.39 19.47 -43.35
CA SER A 621 1.43 20.23 -44.60
C SER A 621 0.81 19.45 -45.76
N ALA A 622 0.32 20.18 -46.77
CA ALA A 622 -0.38 19.60 -47.93
C ALA A 622 0.53 18.82 -48.90
N ASP A 623 1.85 18.98 -48.80
CA ASP A 623 2.88 18.19 -49.47
C ASP A 623 3.41 17.05 -48.59
N GLN A 624 2.85 16.87 -47.39
CA GLN A 624 3.22 15.87 -46.37
C GLN A 624 4.67 15.95 -45.87
N SER A 625 5.40 17.04 -46.17
CA SER A 625 6.83 17.17 -45.84
C SER A 625 7.12 17.67 -44.42
N THR A 626 6.13 18.28 -43.76
CA THR A 626 6.26 18.82 -42.40
C THR A 626 4.99 18.58 -41.57
N GLU A 627 5.19 18.25 -40.30
CA GLU A 627 4.14 18.03 -39.31
C GLU A 627 4.15 19.10 -38.20
N THR A 628 3.09 19.09 -37.40
CA THR A 628 3.01 19.76 -36.10
C THR A 628 2.33 18.78 -35.17
N ALA A 629 3.14 18.08 -34.38
CA ALA A 629 2.66 17.09 -33.44
C ALA A 629 1.93 17.74 -32.26
N ASP A 630 0.92 17.04 -31.77
CA ASP A 630 0.08 17.46 -30.65
C ASP A 630 -0.26 16.26 -29.77
N SER A 631 -0.27 16.47 -28.45
CA SER A 631 -0.64 15.46 -27.45
C SER A 631 -1.97 15.75 -26.76
N THR A 632 -2.75 16.74 -27.23
CA THR A 632 -4.08 17.00 -26.66
C THR A 632 -5.12 15.98 -27.12
N VAL A 633 -5.92 15.51 -26.17
CA VAL A 633 -7.13 14.72 -26.41
C VAL A 633 -8.33 15.70 -26.49
N PRO A 634 -9.38 15.44 -27.31
CA PRO A 634 -10.55 16.32 -27.34
C PRO A 634 -11.15 16.50 -25.94
N ALA A 635 -11.38 17.74 -25.52
CA ALA A 635 -11.74 18.06 -24.12
C ALA A 635 -12.98 17.33 -23.57
N ALA A 636 -13.90 16.88 -24.44
CA ALA A 636 -15.04 16.06 -24.02
C ALA A 636 -14.65 14.65 -23.53
N CYS A 637 -13.46 14.17 -23.88
CA CYS A 637 -12.92 12.87 -23.46
C CYS A 637 -12.04 12.94 -22.21
N LEU A 638 -11.65 14.13 -21.75
CA LEU A 638 -10.90 14.25 -20.49
C LEU A 638 -11.87 14.17 -19.31
N PRO A 639 -11.52 13.49 -18.21
CA PRO A 639 -12.22 13.66 -16.94
C PRO A 639 -11.97 15.07 -16.37
N THR A 640 -12.57 15.36 -15.22
CA THR A 640 -12.25 16.53 -14.41
C THR A 640 -11.98 16.07 -12.98
N ALA A 641 -10.76 16.28 -12.51
CA ALA A 641 -10.38 16.10 -11.12
C ALA A 641 -10.97 17.25 -10.27
N GLU A 642 -11.33 16.92 -9.04
CA GLU A 642 -11.81 17.86 -8.03
C GLU A 642 -11.42 17.25 -6.67
N ALA A 643 -10.36 17.80 -6.07
CA ALA A 643 -9.78 17.37 -4.80
C ALA A 643 -10.55 17.93 -3.59
N GLY A 644 -11.49 18.85 -3.82
CA GLY A 644 -12.32 19.46 -2.79
C GLY A 644 -11.56 20.42 -1.88
N GLY A 645 -12.14 20.71 -0.71
CA GLY A 645 -11.54 21.62 0.26
C GLY A 645 -11.70 23.10 -0.10
N PRO A 646 -10.73 23.98 0.25
CA PRO A 646 -9.55 23.68 1.06
C PRO A 646 -9.93 23.14 2.45
N TYR A 647 -9.06 22.34 3.03
CA TYR A 647 -9.28 21.64 4.30
C TYR A 647 -8.54 22.34 5.43
N THR A 648 -9.10 22.30 6.66
CA THR A 648 -8.51 22.92 7.85
C THR A 648 -8.61 22.00 9.05
N THR A 649 -7.53 21.84 9.82
CA THR A 649 -7.48 21.04 11.06
C THR A 649 -6.53 21.65 12.09
N THR A 650 -6.51 21.12 13.30
CA THR A 650 -5.45 21.34 14.29
C THR A 650 -4.46 20.17 14.28
N GLU A 651 -3.28 20.31 14.90
CA GLU A 651 -2.40 19.15 15.10
C GLU A 651 -3.09 17.97 15.81
N GLY A 652 -2.46 16.79 15.67
CA GLY A 652 -2.95 15.49 16.16
C GLY A 652 -4.13 14.92 15.35
N THR A 653 -4.86 15.77 14.63
CA THR A 653 -6.21 15.49 14.12
C THR A 653 -6.21 15.27 12.59
N ASP A 654 -6.25 14.00 12.19
CA ASP A 654 -6.25 13.56 10.78
C ASP A 654 -7.44 14.13 9.99
N VAL A 655 -7.23 14.42 8.70
CA VAL A 655 -8.24 14.98 7.79
C VAL A 655 -8.70 13.93 6.79
N THR A 656 -10.01 13.78 6.61
CA THR A 656 -10.56 13.03 5.46
C THR A 656 -10.66 13.94 4.25
N LEU A 657 -9.96 13.59 3.17
CA LEU A 657 -10.07 14.22 1.86
C LEU A 657 -11.16 13.52 1.04
N ASP A 658 -11.87 14.26 0.18
CA ASP A 658 -12.99 13.76 -0.60
C ASP A 658 -12.96 14.27 -2.05
N ALA A 659 -12.69 13.36 -2.99
CA ALA A 659 -12.68 13.58 -4.43
C ALA A 659 -14.04 13.31 -5.11
N SER A 660 -15.13 13.15 -4.36
CA SER A 660 -16.46 12.79 -4.91
C SER A 660 -17.09 13.84 -5.84
N GLY A 661 -16.52 15.05 -5.91
CA GLY A 661 -16.85 16.05 -6.92
C GLY A 661 -16.28 15.75 -8.33
N SER A 662 -15.29 14.86 -8.44
CA SER A 662 -14.62 14.53 -9.71
C SER A 662 -15.58 13.88 -10.71
N THR A 663 -15.45 14.20 -12.00
CA THR A 663 -16.37 13.72 -13.06
C THR A 663 -15.65 13.05 -14.24
N PRO A 664 -16.25 12.05 -14.89
CA PRO A 664 -15.75 11.52 -16.16
C PRO A 664 -16.02 12.48 -17.32
N GLY A 665 -15.34 12.27 -18.44
CA GLY A 665 -15.55 13.07 -19.65
C GLY A 665 -16.99 13.04 -20.17
N THR A 666 -17.41 14.16 -20.77
CA THR A 666 -18.77 14.37 -21.31
C THR A 666 -19.06 13.59 -22.60
N ALA A 667 -18.03 13.04 -23.25
CA ALA A 667 -18.16 12.16 -24.40
C ALA A 667 -18.60 10.74 -23.96
N PRO A 668 -19.59 10.10 -24.63
CA PRO A 668 -20.10 8.78 -24.24
C PRO A 668 -19.07 7.65 -24.13
N SER A 669 -17.89 7.79 -24.76
CA SER A 669 -16.81 6.81 -24.76
C SER A 669 -15.65 7.11 -23.79
N ALA A 670 -15.74 8.16 -22.95
CA ALA A 670 -14.88 8.30 -21.76
C ALA A 670 -15.29 7.28 -20.67
N GLY A 671 -16.61 7.03 -20.57
CA GLY A 671 -17.23 6.07 -19.67
C GLY A 671 -17.24 6.54 -18.22
N THR A 672 -16.65 5.78 -17.30
CA THR A 672 -16.64 6.08 -15.85
C THR A 672 -15.24 6.30 -15.32
N LEU A 673 -15.10 7.07 -14.24
CA LEU A 673 -13.84 7.10 -13.47
C LEU A 673 -13.48 5.69 -12.97
N SER A 674 -12.20 5.33 -13.08
CA SER A 674 -11.64 4.00 -12.88
C SER A 674 -10.61 3.97 -11.74
N THR A 675 -9.76 4.99 -11.62
CA THR A 675 -8.85 5.19 -10.48
C THR A 675 -8.91 6.62 -9.94
N TYR A 676 -8.56 6.73 -8.67
CA TYR A 676 -8.34 7.97 -7.92
C TYR A 676 -7.04 7.73 -7.15
N GLU A 677 -6.05 8.58 -7.37
CA GLU A 677 -4.66 8.42 -6.92
C GLU A 677 -4.23 9.74 -6.29
N TRP A 678 -3.65 9.69 -5.09
CA TRP A 678 -3.35 10.88 -4.29
C TRP A 678 -1.84 11.03 -4.06
N ASP A 679 -1.36 12.26 -4.30
CA ASP A 679 -0.04 12.78 -3.97
C ASP A 679 -0.21 13.61 -2.68
N LEU A 680 0.15 13.05 -1.53
CA LEU A 680 -0.11 13.60 -0.19
C LEU A 680 1.07 14.40 0.37
N ASP A 681 2.28 14.27 -0.18
CA ASP A 681 3.48 15.03 0.22
C ASP A 681 4.01 16.00 -0.86
N ASN A 682 3.37 16.05 -2.02
CA ASN A 682 3.63 16.96 -3.14
C ASN A 682 5.02 16.74 -3.75
N ASP A 683 5.42 15.48 -3.97
CA ASP A 683 6.63 15.14 -4.74
C ASP A 683 6.36 14.98 -6.26
N GLY A 684 5.09 14.78 -6.64
CA GLY A 684 4.60 14.61 -8.01
C GLY A 684 4.27 13.17 -8.41
N ASP A 685 4.62 12.17 -7.59
CA ASP A 685 4.27 10.77 -7.78
C ASP A 685 3.01 10.42 -6.97
N TYR A 686 1.88 10.30 -7.67
CA TYR A 686 0.55 9.98 -7.11
C TYR A 686 0.45 8.51 -6.67
N ASP A 687 1.26 8.09 -5.69
CA ASP A 687 1.34 6.71 -5.20
C ASP A 687 0.88 6.55 -3.73
N ASN A 688 0.80 7.65 -2.97
CA ASN A 688 0.75 7.59 -1.51
C ASN A 688 -0.58 7.00 -1.00
N ALA A 689 -1.68 7.27 -1.70
CA ALA A 689 -3.00 6.71 -1.38
C ALA A 689 -3.92 6.60 -2.62
N THR A 690 -4.99 5.82 -2.49
CA THR A 690 -5.97 5.61 -3.58
C THR A 690 -7.41 5.60 -3.08
N GLY A 691 -8.34 5.90 -3.99
CA GLY A 691 -9.80 5.89 -3.75
C GLY A 691 -10.42 7.29 -3.63
N VAL A 692 -11.77 7.34 -3.70
CA VAL A 692 -12.54 8.60 -3.71
C VAL A 692 -12.31 9.42 -2.43
N THR A 693 -12.11 8.75 -1.29
CA THR A 693 -11.80 9.39 -0.01
C THR A 693 -10.55 8.78 0.60
N THR A 694 -9.65 9.62 1.12
CA THR A 694 -8.42 9.17 1.81
C THR A 694 -8.19 9.98 3.10
N THR A 695 -7.20 9.60 3.90
CA THR A 695 -6.87 10.25 5.18
C THR A 695 -5.49 10.90 5.14
N PHE A 696 -5.46 12.24 5.14
CA PHE A 696 -4.24 13.00 5.34
C PHE A 696 -3.84 12.98 6.83
N SER A 697 -2.64 12.49 7.12
CA SER A 697 -2.15 12.23 8.49
C SER A 697 -0.85 12.97 8.85
N ALA A 698 -0.34 13.84 7.95
CA ALA A 698 0.82 14.71 8.22
C ALA A 698 0.37 15.96 9.01
N VAL A 699 -0.14 15.71 10.21
CA VAL A 699 -0.79 16.70 11.10
C VAL A 699 -0.04 16.81 12.45
N GLY A 700 1.27 16.60 12.42
CA GLY A 700 2.15 16.60 13.60
C GLY A 700 3.01 17.85 13.75
N GLN A 701 2.76 18.87 12.92
CA GLN A 701 3.34 20.21 12.86
C GLN A 701 2.29 21.08 12.14
N ASP A 702 2.27 22.38 12.43
CA ASP A 702 1.43 23.36 11.75
C ASP A 702 1.79 23.53 10.25
N GLY A 703 0.99 24.32 9.54
CA GLY A 703 1.37 24.88 8.25
C GLY A 703 0.34 24.67 7.15
N SER A 704 0.82 24.65 5.90
CA SER A 704 -0.02 24.64 4.70
C SER A 704 0.52 23.63 3.69
N PHE A 705 -0.07 22.43 3.70
CA PHE A 705 0.34 21.31 2.87
C PHE A 705 -0.49 21.29 1.58
N THR A 706 0.18 21.30 0.42
CA THR A 706 -0.48 21.04 -0.87
C THR A 706 -0.69 19.54 -1.03
N VAL A 707 -1.83 19.14 -1.58
CA VAL A 707 -2.16 17.74 -1.87
C VAL A 707 -2.69 17.64 -3.29
N GLY A 708 -2.13 16.73 -4.09
CA GLY A 708 -2.55 16.41 -5.44
C GLY A 708 -3.53 15.25 -5.53
N LEU A 709 -4.45 15.33 -6.48
CA LEU A 709 -5.33 14.25 -6.91
C LEU A 709 -5.13 14.02 -8.41
N ARG A 710 -4.93 12.76 -8.81
CA ARG A 710 -5.06 12.29 -10.20
C ARG A 710 -6.26 11.38 -10.31
N VAL A 711 -7.15 11.65 -11.26
CA VAL A 711 -8.26 10.75 -11.61
C VAL A 711 -8.06 10.17 -13.01
N THR A 712 -8.42 8.91 -13.21
CA THR A 712 -8.35 8.23 -14.50
C THR A 712 -9.74 7.78 -14.92
N ASP A 713 -10.13 7.94 -16.19
CA ASP A 713 -11.38 7.40 -16.74
C ASP A 713 -11.24 5.94 -17.23
N SER A 714 -12.30 5.39 -17.85
CA SER A 714 -12.31 4.01 -18.36
C SER A 714 -11.77 3.86 -19.78
N ALA A 715 -11.58 4.97 -20.51
CA ALA A 715 -10.75 5.02 -21.71
C ALA A 715 -9.26 5.16 -21.39
N GLY A 716 -8.92 5.46 -20.13
CA GLY A 716 -7.59 5.65 -19.59
C GLY A 716 -7.04 7.08 -19.76
N ASN A 717 -7.91 8.08 -19.94
CA ASN A 717 -7.54 9.50 -19.88
C ASN A 717 -7.39 9.94 -18.41
N THR A 718 -6.47 10.86 -18.14
CA THR A 718 -6.21 11.39 -16.79
C THR A 718 -6.47 12.88 -16.72
N ASP A 719 -6.87 13.36 -15.54
CA ASP A 719 -6.83 14.76 -15.15
C ASP A 719 -6.30 14.92 -13.72
N THR A 720 -5.80 16.10 -13.37
CA THR A 720 -5.13 16.37 -12.08
C THR A 720 -5.57 17.70 -11.48
N ASP A 721 -5.90 17.68 -10.19
CA ASP A 721 -6.27 18.87 -9.40
C ASP A 721 -5.46 18.91 -8.09
N THR A 722 -5.36 20.09 -7.47
CA THR A 722 -4.64 20.28 -6.20
C THR A 722 -5.44 21.07 -5.17
N THR A 723 -5.41 20.58 -3.94
CA THR A 723 -6.04 21.21 -2.77
C THR A 723 -5.00 21.58 -1.72
N THR A 724 -5.44 22.21 -0.63
CA THR A 724 -4.59 22.59 0.49
C THR A 724 -5.20 22.08 1.79
N VAL A 725 -4.36 21.47 2.63
CA VAL A 725 -4.66 21.18 4.03
C VAL A 725 -3.89 22.17 4.90
N THR A 726 -4.62 23.06 5.59
CA THR A 726 -4.04 23.94 6.60
C THR A 726 -4.14 23.28 7.97
N VAL A 727 -2.99 23.06 8.61
CA VAL A 727 -2.88 22.61 10.00
C VAL A 727 -2.56 23.84 10.85
N SER A 728 -3.24 24.01 11.98
CA SER A 728 -2.97 25.10 12.93
C SER A 728 -2.50 24.57 14.29
N ASN A 729 -1.50 25.27 14.85
CA ASN A 729 -0.95 25.04 16.19
C ASN A 729 -2.00 24.70 17.27
N ALA A 730 -1.68 23.71 18.10
CA ALA A 730 -2.52 23.14 19.15
C ALA A 730 -1.90 23.22 20.57
N ALA A 731 -1.09 24.26 20.83
CA ALA A 731 -0.53 24.76 22.09
C ALA A 731 -0.41 23.80 23.30
N PRO A 732 0.79 23.64 23.91
CA PRO A 732 1.09 22.57 24.86
C PRO A 732 0.24 22.61 26.12
N VAL A 733 0.06 21.44 26.76
CA VAL A 733 -0.64 21.28 28.04
C VAL A 733 0.34 20.86 29.14
N VAL A 734 0.54 21.73 30.13
CA VAL A 734 1.38 21.46 31.32
C VAL A 734 0.54 20.81 32.43
N SER A 735 0.99 19.66 32.93
CA SER A 735 0.39 18.95 34.07
C SER A 735 1.41 18.71 35.19
N LEU A 736 1.10 19.15 36.41
CA LEU A 736 1.99 19.14 37.57
C LEU A 736 1.46 18.23 38.68
N GLN A 737 2.35 17.53 39.38
CA GLN A 737 2.02 16.76 40.58
C GLN A 737 2.06 17.67 41.82
N PRO A 738 1.19 17.46 42.83
CA PRO A 738 1.27 18.17 44.11
C PRO A 738 2.59 17.88 44.84
N ILE A 739 3.06 18.84 45.64
CA ILE A 739 4.25 18.71 46.48
C ILE A 739 3.80 18.62 47.95
N ASP A 740 4.26 17.59 48.65
CA ASP A 740 4.02 17.41 50.09
C ASP A 740 4.89 18.39 50.92
N PRO A 741 4.43 18.83 52.12
CA PRO A 741 5.20 19.73 52.97
C PRO A 741 6.54 19.16 53.44
N ALA A 742 7.59 19.98 53.40
CA ALA A 742 8.95 19.62 53.78
C ALA A 742 9.62 20.72 54.64
N PRO A 743 10.57 20.38 55.54
CA PRO A 743 11.37 21.37 56.24
C PRO A 743 12.26 22.18 55.27
N GLU A 744 12.64 23.42 55.63
CA GLU A 744 13.61 24.17 54.82
C GLU A 744 14.96 23.46 54.71
N ASN A 745 15.76 23.83 53.70
CA ASN A 745 17.04 23.18 53.39
C ASN A 745 16.93 21.64 53.15
N THR A 746 15.71 21.13 52.93
CA THR A 746 15.47 19.76 52.44
C THR A 746 14.92 19.80 51.00
N PRO A 747 15.30 18.85 50.12
CA PRO A 747 14.89 18.89 48.73
C PRO A 747 13.45 18.39 48.54
N VAL A 748 12.57 19.26 48.06
CA VAL A 748 11.29 18.87 47.46
C VAL A 748 11.52 18.38 46.02
N THR A 749 10.60 17.58 45.47
CA THR A 749 10.68 17.13 44.07
C THR A 749 9.49 17.63 43.28
N LEU A 750 9.75 18.45 42.26
CA LEU A 750 8.77 18.86 41.27
C LEU A 750 8.71 17.81 40.18
N ALA A 751 7.56 17.16 40.02
CA ALA A 751 7.31 16.18 38.96
C ALA A 751 6.10 16.56 38.12
N GLY A 752 6.15 16.21 36.83
CA GLY A 752 5.08 16.56 35.90
C GLY A 752 5.35 16.10 34.46
N THR A 753 4.43 16.47 33.58
CA THR A 753 4.45 16.16 32.15
C THR A 753 3.93 17.35 31.35
N LEU A 754 4.60 17.69 30.26
CA LEU A 754 4.03 18.47 29.18
C LEU A 754 3.56 17.51 28.08
N ARG A 755 2.46 17.85 27.40
CA ARG A 755 1.94 17.15 26.22
C ARG A 755 1.60 18.14 25.12
N ASP A 756 1.89 17.78 23.88
CA ASP A 756 1.59 18.59 22.72
C ASP A 756 1.11 17.72 21.54
N PRO A 757 -0.05 18.00 20.89
CA PRO A 757 -0.46 17.30 19.67
C PRO A 757 0.50 17.49 18.49
N GLY A 758 1.30 18.56 18.46
CA GLY A 758 2.42 18.78 17.54
C GLY A 758 3.59 17.85 17.86
N TRP A 759 3.48 16.57 17.49
CA TRP A 759 4.47 15.56 17.90
C TRP A 759 5.83 15.69 17.18
N LEU A 760 5.96 16.55 16.16
CA LEU A 760 7.22 16.88 15.50
C LEU A 760 7.88 18.13 16.10
N ASP A 761 7.11 18.95 16.81
CA ASP A 761 7.47 20.29 17.22
C ASP A 761 8.61 20.32 18.28
N PRO A 762 9.38 21.42 18.36
CA PRO A 762 10.47 21.59 19.34
C PRO A 762 9.98 21.84 20.78
N LEU A 763 9.23 20.91 21.38
CA LEU A 763 8.68 21.06 22.74
C LEU A 763 9.77 21.30 23.81
N THR A 764 9.72 22.47 24.44
CA THR A 764 10.60 22.90 25.53
C THR A 764 9.82 23.30 26.79
N ALA A 765 10.53 23.45 27.91
CA ALA A 765 9.94 23.89 29.17
C ALA A 765 10.88 24.78 30.00
N THR A 766 10.28 25.64 30.81
CA THR A 766 10.94 26.44 31.84
C THR A 766 10.25 26.31 33.19
N VAL A 767 11.00 26.45 34.27
CA VAL A 767 10.51 26.46 35.65
C VAL A 767 10.99 27.73 36.35
N ASP A 768 10.05 28.50 36.89
CA ASP A 768 10.31 29.53 37.89
C ASP A 768 9.95 28.92 39.25
N TRP A 769 10.90 28.84 40.17
CA TRP A 769 10.74 28.17 41.46
C TRP A 769 9.98 29.02 42.49
N GLY A 770 9.72 30.30 42.20
CA GLY A 770 9.06 31.24 43.11
C GLY A 770 9.97 31.82 44.20
N ASP A 771 11.26 31.49 44.18
CA ASP A 771 12.33 31.98 45.08
C ASP A 771 12.99 33.29 44.58
N GLY A 772 12.52 33.86 43.48
CA GLY A 772 13.08 35.08 42.89
C GLY A 772 14.33 34.87 42.04
N ALA A 773 14.86 33.64 41.89
CA ALA A 773 15.89 33.33 40.91
C ALA A 773 15.39 33.45 39.45
N GLY A 774 14.07 33.42 39.26
CA GLY A 774 13.39 33.56 37.97
C GLY A 774 13.35 32.27 37.15
N ALA A 775 12.75 32.34 35.96
CA ALA A 775 12.57 31.19 35.09
C ALA A 775 13.89 30.60 34.55
N GLN A 776 14.09 29.31 34.80
CA GLN A 776 15.25 28.51 34.38
C GLN A 776 14.82 27.40 33.39
N PRO A 777 15.71 26.89 32.52
CA PRO A 777 15.38 25.76 31.63
C PRO A 777 15.06 24.48 32.43
N LEU A 778 13.91 23.87 32.15
CA LEU A 778 13.48 22.64 32.81
C LEU A 778 13.86 21.43 31.93
N THR A 779 14.69 20.53 32.45
CA THR A 779 15.12 19.32 31.74
C THR A 779 14.29 18.10 32.10
N GLY A 780 14.12 17.19 31.15
CA GLY A 780 13.33 15.97 31.28
C GLY A 780 13.59 14.98 30.14
N THR A 781 12.82 13.90 30.11
CA THR A 781 12.79 12.93 29.01
C THR A 781 11.74 13.37 28.00
N LEU A 782 12.18 13.65 26.76
CA LEU A 782 11.31 14.01 25.63
C LEU A 782 11.01 12.77 24.77
N GLU A 783 9.74 12.58 24.42
CA GLU A 783 9.25 11.54 23.52
C GLU A 783 8.37 12.17 22.43
N ASN A 784 8.94 12.41 21.25
CA ASN A 784 8.26 12.98 20.07
C ASN A 784 7.64 11.84 19.22
N VAL A 785 6.51 11.30 19.68
CA VAL A 785 5.83 10.15 19.05
C VAL A 785 4.31 10.33 19.07
N ARG A 786 3.67 10.25 17.89
CA ARG A 786 2.20 10.31 17.73
C ARG A 786 1.50 9.37 18.74
N PRO A 787 0.49 9.83 19.52
CA PRO A 787 -0.32 11.04 19.29
C PRO A 787 0.29 12.37 19.76
N ASP A 788 1.11 12.39 20.82
CA ASP A 788 1.54 13.64 21.47
C ASP A 788 3.08 13.65 21.67
N ALA A 789 3.76 14.76 21.36
CA ALA A 789 5.07 15.03 21.96
C ALA A 789 4.90 15.13 23.48
N THR A 790 5.68 14.37 24.24
CA THR A 790 5.57 14.33 25.71
C THR A 790 6.93 14.61 26.36
N LEU A 791 7.01 15.68 27.17
CA LEU A 791 8.20 15.99 27.98
C LEU A 791 7.91 15.67 29.45
N SER A 792 8.49 14.59 29.97
CA SER A 792 8.31 14.13 31.36
C SER A 792 9.49 14.55 32.24
N PHE A 793 9.24 15.15 33.40
CA PHE A 793 10.26 15.67 34.30
C PHE A 793 10.02 15.31 35.76
N SER A 794 11.12 15.25 36.53
CA SER A 794 11.15 14.96 37.96
C SER A 794 12.44 15.55 38.55
N VAL A 795 12.39 16.80 38.98
CA VAL A 795 13.57 17.61 39.35
C VAL A 795 13.51 18.00 40.83
N PRO A 796 14.57 17.75 41.62
CA PRO A 796 14.64 18.22 42.99
C PRO A 796 15.02 19.70 43.07
N HIS A 797 14.43 20.43 44.02
CA HIS A 797 14.84 21.79 44.38
C HIS A 797 14.81 21.95 45.91
N THR A 798 15.66 22.83 46.44
CA THR A 798 15.78 23.09 47.87
C THR A 798 15.56 24.58 48.12
N TYR A 799 14.66 24.90 49.03
CA TYR A 799 14.39 26.28 49.46
C TYR A 799 15.24 26.64 50.67
N GLY A 800 15.62 27.93 50.75
CA GLY A 800 16.47 28.46 51.82
C GLY A 800 15.74 28.55 53.15
N ASP A 801 14.48 28.97 53.09
CA ASP A 801 13.62 29.32 54.23
C ASP A 801 12.22 28.65 54.10
N ASP A 802 11.39 28.90 55.10
CA ASP A 802 9.96 28.56 55.22
C ASP A 802 9.05 29.23 54.16
N GLY A 803 7.78 28.81 54.10
CA GLY A 803 6.72 29.56 53.42
C GLY A 803 5.93 28.75 52.39
N THR A 804 5.45 29.41 51.34
CA THR A 804 4.73 28.72 50.24
C THR A 804 5.12 29.32 48.89
N PHE A 805 6.15 28.73 48.30
CA PHE A 805 6.69 29.14 47.02
C PHE A 805 5.75 28.70 45.89
N THR A 806 5.36 29.63 45.02
CA THR A 806 4.50 29.33 43.87
C THR A 806 5.37 29.00 42.67
N ILE A 807 5.66 27.71 42.49
CA ILE A 807 6.36 27.22 41.31
C ILE A 807 5.48 27.42 40.08
N ARG A 808 6.04 27.99 39.02
CA ARG A 808 5.40 28.15 37.71
C ARG A 808 6.20 27.42 36.65
N VAL A 809 5.60 26.41 36.04
CA VAL A 809 6.16 25.72 34.87
C VAL A 809 5.47 26.23 33.62
N CYS A 810 6.25 26.67 32.64
CA CYS A 810 5.76 27.07 31.32
C CYS A 810 6.31 26.12 30.25
N GLY A 811 5.41 25.58 29.43
CA GLY A 811 5.71 24.85 28.21
C GLY A 811 5.66 25.77 27.00
N THR A 812 6.51 25.48 26.02
CA THR A 812 6.69 26.27 24.81
C THR A 812 6.97 25.30 23.67
N ASP A 813 6.09 25.26 22.67
CA ASP A 813 6.36 24.71 21.33
C ASP A 813 7.26 25.73 20.56
N ASP A 814 7.29 25.81 19.23
CA ASP A 814 8.02 26.87 18.52
C ASP A 814 7.23 28.16 18.20
N ASP A 815 5.98 28.26 18.65
CA ASP A 815 4.96 29.22 18.18
C ASP A 815 4.18 29.94 19.32
N THR A 816 3.84 29.20 20.38
CA THR A 816 3.02 29.57 21.54
C THR A 816 3.64 29.14 22.89
N SER A 817 2.99 29.48 24.00
CA SER A 817 3.36 28.92 25.31
C SER A 817 2.18 28.88 26.28
N SER A 818 2.17 27.86 27.14
CA SER A 818 1.18 27.68 28.21
C SER A 818 1.88 27.45 29.55
N CYS A 819 1.19 27.69 30.67
CA CYS A 819 1.80 27.52 31.98
C CYS A 819 0.82 26.97 33.02
N ALA A 820 1.35 26.16 33.93
CA ALA A 820 0.67 25.72 35.15
C ALA A 820 1.47 26.16 36.39
N THR A 821 0.81 26.17 37.55
CA THR A 821 1.44 26.48 38.84
C THR A 821 1.15 25.41 39.88
N VAL A 822 2.10 25.22 40.80
CA VAL A 822 1.95 24.37 42.00
C VAL A 822 2.61 25.06 43.19
N GLY A 823 2.04 24.91 44.38
CA GLY A 823 2.67 25.40 45.61
C GLY A 823 3.64 24.37 46.18
N ALA A 824 4.83 24.81 46.57
CA ALA A 824 5.74 24.09 47.44
C ALA A 824 5.65 24.67 48.87
N PRO A 825 4.94 24.00 49.81
CA PRO A 825 4.86 24.42 51.20
C PRO A 825 6.11 23.96 51.97
N ILE A 826 6.87 24.91 52.50
CA ILE A 826 8.09 24.68 53.27
C ILE A 826 7.87 25.12 54.72
N THR A 827 8.51 24.47 55.69
CA THR A 827 8.25 24.69 57.12
C THR A 827 9.52 24.97 57.94
N ASN A 828 9.48 26.04 58.74
CA ASN A 828 10.51 26.48 59.70
C ASN A 828 11.15 25.34 60.51
N THR A 829 12.49 25.34 60.63
CA THR A 829 13.27 24.40 61.48
C THR A 829 14.15 25.07 62.55
N ASN A 830 13.60 26.05 63.27
CA ASN A 830 14.02 26.59 64.59
C ASN A 830 15.51 26.38 65.00
N PRO A 831 16.31 27.46 65.15
CA PRO A 831 17.73 27.36 65.45
C PRO A 831 18.07 26.59 66.71
N THR A 832 19.28 26.04 66.74
CA THR A 832 19.89 25.47 67.95
C THR A 832 20.56 26.55 68.80
N ALA A 833 20.68 26.35 70.12
CA ALA A 833 21.42 27.24 71.01
C ALA A 833 22.21 26.48 72.09
N ALA A 834 23.47 26.87 72.31
CA ALA A 834 24.33 26.27 73.34
C ALA A 834 25.29 27.30 73.96
N ILE A 835 25.63 27.10 75.25
CA ILE A 835 26.68 27.83 75.97
C ILE A 835 27.90 26.91 76.13
N SER A 836 29.10 27.43 75.88
CA SER A 836 30.33 26.68 76.06
C SER A 836 30.61 26.37 77.54
N ALA A 837 31.09 25.16 77.81
CA ALA A 837 31.60 24.76 79.12
C ALA A 837 32.99 25.35 79.44
N ALA A 838 33.67 25.96 78.45
CA ALA A 838 34.96 26.63 78.66
C ALA A 838 34.80 27.81 79.64
N GLY A 839 35.68 27.90 80.63
CA GLY A 839 35.63 28.93 81.69
C GLY A 839 34.71 28.58 82.88
N GLN A 840 33.87 27.55 82.77
CA GLN A 840 33.05 27.09 83.90
C GLN A 840 33.85 26.22 84.86
N THR A 841 33.66 26.43 86.16
CA THR A 841 34.21 25.60 87.23
C THR A 841 33.17 24.60 87.70
N THR A 842 33.52 23.32 87.76
CA THR A 842 32.67 22.28 88.36
C THR A 842 32.92 22.22 89.87
N TYR A 843 31.88 22.44 90.69
CA TYR A 843 31.93 22.26 92.15
C TYR A 843 30.70 21.48 92.63
N ASN A 844 30.89 20.48 93.49
CA ASN A 844 29.83 19.59 94.01
C ASN A 844 28.89 18.96 92.95
N GLY A 845 29.35 18.85 91.69
CA GLY A 845 28.57 18.31 90.56
C GLY A 845 27.77 19.35 89.76
N GLN A 846 27.78 20.62 90.18
CA GLN A 846 27.21 21.74 89.42
C GLN A 846 28.32 22.50 88.68
N GLN A 847 27.98 23.11 87.54
CA GLN A 847 28.88 24.01 86.80
C GLN A 847 28.41 25.45 86.94
N ALA A 848 29.37 26.36 87.12
CA ALA A 848 29.15 27.79 87.08
C ALA A 848 30.41 28.53 86.63
N PHE A 849 30.25 29.67 85.96
CA PHE A 849 31.34 30.64 85.88
C PHE A 849 31.56 31.26 87.26
N ILE A 850 32.82 31.43 87.69
CA ILE A 850 33.16 32.06 88.97
C ILE A 850 33.94 33.35 88.69
N ALA A 851 33.41 34.47 89.19
CA ALA A 851 33.85 35.83 88.93
C ALA A 851 34.03 36.62 90.23
N HIS A 852 34.63 37.81 90.14
CA HIS A 852 34.59 38.83 91.20
C HIS A 852 33.81 40.04 90.74
N ALA A 853 33.16 40.73 91.67
CA ALA A 853 32.43 41.96 91.38
C ALA A 853 33.33 42.99 90.68
N GLY A 854 32.92 43.48 89.50
CA GLY A 854 33.68 44.40 88.66
C GLY A 854 34.82 43.78 87.85
N ARG A 855 34.95 42.45 87.79
CA ARG A 855 35.81 41.75 86.82
C ARG A 855 34.97 41.05 85.75
N PRO A 856 35.32 41.15 84.45
CA PRO A 856 34.57 40.46 83.41
C PRO A 856 34.80 38.95 83.41
N ILE A 857 33.80 38.21 82.96
CA ILE A 857 33.94 36.85 82.43
C ILE A 857 33.63 36.84 80.94
N ASP A 858 34.37 36.01 80.19
CA ASP A 858 34.11 35.76 78.77
C ASP A 858 33.21 34.52 78.66
N VAL A 859 32.08 34.64 77.96
CA VAL A 859 31.19 33.50 77.68
C VAL A 859 30.95 33.36 76.18
N THR A 860 31.33 32.21 75.65
CA THR A 860 31.08 31.82 74.26
C THR A 860 29.74 31.10 74.15
N GLY A 861 28.86 31.61 73.28
CA GLY A 861 27.63 30.95 72.85
C GLY A 861 27.73 30.55 71.37
N SER A 862 26.98 29.52 70.99
CA SER A 862 26.92 29.03 69.61
C SER A 862 25.49 28.69 69.21
N SER A 863 25.10 29.11 68.01
CA SER A 863 23.83 28.78 67.38
C SER A 863 24.06 28.19 65.99
N THR A 864 23.14 27.34 65.55
CA THR A 864 23.14 26.76 64.20
C THR A 864 21.72 26.72 63.71
N ASP A 865 21.49 27.27 62.53
CA ASP A 865 20.25 27.21 61.77
C ASP A 865 20.38 26.25 60.58
N PRO A 866 19.38 25.40 60.31
CA PRO A 866 19.23 24.74 59.02
C PRO A 866 18.85 25.70 57.89
N GLY A 867 18.08 26.77 58.18
CA GLY A 867 17.62 27.77 57.23
C GLY A 867 18.65 28.84 56.86
N SER A 868 18.23 29.84 56.08
CA SER A 868 19.11 30.88 55.51
C SER A 868 18.96 32.23 56.21
N ASP A 869 18.69 32.18 57.52
CA ASP A 869 18.20 33.27 58.38
C ASP A 869 19.29 34.10 59.08
N ASP A 870 18.94 35.34 59.47
CA ASP A 870 19.83 36.31 60.12
C ASP A 870 19.94 36.10 61.65
N LEU A 871 20.61 35.01 62.04
CA LEU A 871 20.82 34.62 63.43
C LEU A 871 21.21 35.77 64.38
N THR A 872 20.26 36.16 65.22
CA THR A 872 20.34 37.09 66.33
C THR A 872 20.66 36.35 67.63
N LEU A 873 21.93 36.44 68.04
CA LEU A 873 22.42 35.87 69.28
C LEU A 873 22.26 36.86 70.44
N THR A 874 21.69 36.44 71.57
CA THR A 874 21.49 37.30 72.75
C THR A 874 21.98 36.63 74.02
N TRP A 875 22.79 37.34 74.82
CA TRP A 875 23.22 36.97 76.16
C TRP A 875 22.46 37.84 77.16
N SER A 876 21.54 37.25 77.91
CA SER A 876 20.87 37.90 79.05
C SER A 876 21.57 37.48 80.34
N TRP A 877 22.29 38.41 80.98
CA TRP A 877 23.23 38.10 82.06
C TRP A 877 22.58 37.81 83.42
N GLY A 878 21.27 38.02 83.54
CA GLY A 878 20.52 37.74 84.78
C GLY A 878 20.69 38.77 85.90
N ASP A 879 21.44 39.85 85.67
CA ASP A 879 21.49 41.04 86.54
C ASP A 879 20.62 42.22 86.02
N GLY A 880 19.92 42.02 84.90
CA GLY A 880 19.11 43.01 84.20
C GLY A 880 19.79 43.63 82.97
N SER A 881 21.05 43.28 82.69
CA SER A 881 21.74 43.63 81.44
C SER A 881 21.69 42.52 80.40
N SER A 882 21.86 42.90 79.13
CA SER A 882 21.94 41.96 78.00
C SER A 882 22.81 42.50 76.86
N ASP A 883 23.58 41.63 76.22
CA ASP A 883 24.30 41.89 74.98
C ASP A 883 23.67 41.12 73.81
N SER A 884 23.80 41.63 72.59
CA SER A 884 23.42 40.89 71.38
C SER A 884 24.48 40.93 70.27
N LEU A 885 24.27 40.08 69.26
CA LEU A 885 24.98 40.02 67.99
C LEU A 885 24.00 39.53 66.91
N VAL A 886 23.60 40.40 65.99
CA VAL A 886 22.98 39.95 64.73
C VAL A 886 24.09 39.49 63.80
N SER A 887 23.88 38.37 63.11
CA SER A 887 24.86 37.78 62.21
C SER A 887 24.24 37.60 60.83
N LEU A 888 24.45 38.57 59.94
CA LEU A 888 23.75 38.67 58.66
C LEU A 888 24.23 37.65 57.62
N VAL A 889 23.31 37.06 56.84
CA VAL A 889 23.56 36.10 55.76
C VAL A 889 24.12 36.80 54.52
N ASN A 890 23.49 37.88 54.06
CA ASN A 890 23.93 38.67 52.93
C ASN A 890 24.41 40.10 53.33
N PRO A 891 25.47 40.23 54.16
CA PRO A 891 25.91 41.52 54.71
C PRO A 891 26.37 42.50 53.61
N PRO A 892 26.02 43.80 53.70
CA PRO A 892 25.48 44.49 54.88
C PRO A 892 23.95 44.58 54.93
N ALA A 893 23.23 43.91 54.03
CA ALA A 893 21.78 43.80 54.11
C ALA A 893 21.37 42.72 55.13
N THR A 894 20.11 42.72 55.54
CA THR A 894 19.50 41.50 56.07
C THR A 894 19.17 40.56 54.92
N ASP A 895 18.91 39.28 55.22
CA ASP A 895 18.17 38.47 54.25
C ASP A 895 16.72 38.96 54.11
N PRO A 896 16.02 38.60 53.01
CA PRO A 896 14.61 38.91 52.82
C PRO A 896 13.76 37.65 52.91
N ASP A 897 12.91 37.54 53.93
CA ASP A 897 11.81 36.56 53.98
C ASP A 897 10.97 36.60 52.67
N PRO A 898 10.89 35.50 51.88
CA PRO A 898 11.66 34.25 51.96
C PRO A 898 12.92 34.25 51.06
N SER A 899 14.02 33.66 51.53
CA SER A 899 15.36 33.81 50.94
C SER A 899 15.48 33.29 49.50
N PRO A 900 16.15 34.06 48.60
CA PRO A 900 16.50 33.62 47.26
C PRO A 900 17.74 32.70 47.21
N SER A 901 18.21 32.19 48.36
CA SER A 901 19.44 31.40 48.45
C SER A 901 19.38 30.35 49.57
N VAL A 902 20.08 29.23 49.41
CA VAL A 902 20.25 28.23 50.48
C VAL A 902 21.59 28.46 51.17
N GLN A 903 21.60 29.09 52.36
CA GLN A 903 22.82 29.45 53.10
C GLN A 903 22.80 29.05 54.60
N PRO A 904 22.80 27.74 54.91
CA PRO A 904 22.64 27.22 56.28
C PRO A 904 23.71 27.74 57.25
N ARG A 905 23.27 28.23 58.41
CA ARG A 905 24.07 29.19 59.19
C ARG A 905 24.57 28.66 60.52
N HIS A 906 25.90 28.64 60.73
CA HIS A 906 26.50 28.39 62.04
C HIS A 906 27.24 29.63 62.58
N VAL A 907 26.87 30.09 63.78
CA VAL A 907 27.47 31.28 64.41
C VAL A 907 27.93 30.93 65.83
N THR A 908 29.24 31.00 66.05
CA THR A 908 29.86 30.95 67.39
C THR A 908 30.46 32.31 67.72
N ALA A 909 30.13 32.87 68.88
CA ALA A 909 30.56 34.20 69.30
C ALA A 909 30.76 34.29 70.82
N THR A 910 31.56 35.28 71.25
CA THR A 910 31.87 35.52 72.66
C THR A 910 31.43 36.93 73.08
N ARG A 911 30.99 37.06 74.33
CA ARG A 911 30.75 38.34 75.00
C ARG A 911 31.41 38.36 76.39
N SER A 912 31.76 39.55 76.85
CA SER A 912 32.54 39.78 78.08
C SER A 912 31.74 40.67 79.03
N HIS A 913 31.26 40.14 80.16
CA HIS A 913 30.42 40.91 81.10
C HIS A 913 30.95 40.89 82.54
N ALA A 914 30.83 42.03 83.23
CA ALA A 914 31.37 42.28 84.57
C ALA A 914 30.25 42.64 85.56
N TYR A 915 29.79 41.65 86.32
CA TYR A 915 28.77 41.79 87.35
C TYR A 915 29.17 42.81 88.43
N ALA A 916 28.31 43.78 88.72
CA ALA A 916 28.67 44.91 89.57
C ALA A 916 28.74 44.59 91.08
N GLN A 917 28.09 43.50 91.54
CA GLN A 917 28.02 43.11 92.95
C GLN A 917 28.09 41.59 93.11
N ALA A 918 28.50 41.13 94.29
CA ALA A 918 28.48 39.71 94.63
C ALA A 918 27.05 39.17 94.60
N CYS A 919 26.77 38.12 93.83
CA CYS A 919 25.49 37.42 93.73
C CYS A 919 25.61 36.09 92.96
N LEU A 920 24.52 35.32 92.95
CA LEU A 920 24.31 34.22 92.01
C LEU A 920 23.34 34.72 90.92
N SER A 921 23.74 34.60 89.66
CA SER A 921 22.94 34.97 88.48
C SER A 921 22.75 33.77 87.54
N THR A 922 21.67 33.80 86.77
CA THR A 922 21.44 32.85 85.66
C THR A 922 21.65 33.59 84.35
N LEU A 923 22.68 33.18 83.60
CA LEU A 923 22.90 33.62 82.23
C LEU A 923 22.02 32.77 81.30
N THR A 924 21.25 33.43 80.44
CA THR A 924 20.56 32.81 79.32
C THR A 924 21.22 33.25 78.01
N PHE A 925 21.57 32.29 77.15
CA PHE A 925 21.95 32.52 75.76
C PHE A 925 20.81 32.08 74.87
N THR A 926 20.35 32.95 73.99
CA THR A 926 19.29 32.68 73.00
C THR A 926 19.87 32.84 71.60
N GLY A 927 19.59 31.88 70.71
CA GLY A 927 19.64 32.07 69.27
C GLY A 927 18.22 32.19 68.75
N ALA A 928 17.95 33.24 68.00
CA ALA A 928 16.73 33.42 67.21
C ALA A 928 17.14 33.82 65.80
N ASP A 929 16.42 33.31 64.83
CA ASP A 929 16.31 33.78 63.43
C ASP A 929 15.59 35.15 63.37
N ASP A 930 15.21 35.57 62.16
CA ASP A 930 14.29 36.68 61.91
C ASP A 930 12.88 36.27 61.43
N ASP A 931 12.64 34.98 61.13
CA ASP A 931 11.32 34.42 60.75
C ASP A 931 10.44 34.02 61.96
N SER A 932 10.99 34.05 63.18
CA SER A 932 10.40 33.87 64.52
C SER A 932 10.52 32.50 65.22
N GLY A 933 11.35 31.59 64.73
CA GLY A 933 11.89 30.50 65.52
C GLY A 933 12.82 30.96 66.67
N SER A 934 13.15 30.07 67.60
CA SER A 934 14.22 30.31 68.60
C SER A 934 14.53 29.11 69.48
N ALA A 935 15.79 29.04 69.96
CA ALA A 935 16.18 28.21 71.10
C ALA A 935 17.03 28.95 72.12
N PHE A 936 17.10 28.41 73.34
CA PHE A 936 17.90 28.98 74.41
C PHE A 936 18.64 27.91 75.23
N ALA A 937 19.75 28.31 75.82
CA ALA A 937 20.54 27.55 76.79
C ALA A 937 20.84 28.42 78.03
N THR A 938 21.05 27.80 79.20
CA THR A 938 21.29 28.54 80.45
C THR A 938 22.52 28.03 81.20
N ALA A 939 23.21 28.95 81.89
CA ALA A 939 24.37 28.67 82.73
C ALA A 939 24.31 29.47 84.03
N ALA A 940 24.90 28.95 85.11
CA ALA A 940 25.01 29.66 86.38
C ALA A 940 26.26 30.55 86.42
N VAL A 941 26.16 31.72 87.04
CA VAL A 941 27.29 32.62 87.30
C VAL A 941 27.34 33.00 88.77
N ILE A 942 28.48 32.74 89.39
CA ILE A 942 28.79 33.10 90.78
C ILE A 942 29.70 34.32 90.76
N THR A 943 29.20 35.45 91.23
CA THR A 943 30.03 36.64 91.48
C THR A 943 30.36 36.71 92.96
N GLN A 944 31.64 36.59 93.30
CA GLN A 944 32.18 36.86 94.62
C GLN A 944 32.36 38.38 94.84
N GLY A 945 32.46 38.81 96.10
CA GLY A 945 32.85 40.19 96.43
C GLY A 945 34.34 40.46 96.23
N ASN A 946 34.84 41.51 96.90
CA ASN A 946 36.23 41.94 96.89
C ASN A 946 36.76 42.23 98.31
N ALA A 947 36.17 41.63 99.35
CA ALA A 947 36.50 41.95 100.74
C ALA A 947 37.82 41.30 101.17
N LEU A 948 38.90 42.08 101.16
CA LEU A 948 40.29 41.69 101.46
C LEU A 948 40.56 41.04 102.84
N ARG A 949 39.55 40.80 103.68
CA ARG A 949 39.67 40.31 105.05
C ARG A 949 38.48 39.44 105.43
N ALA A 950 38.74 38.19 105.82
CA ALA A 950 37.74 37.30 106.39
C ALA A 950 37.14 37.86 107.69
N ARG A 951 35.90 37.49 107.97
CA ARG A 951 35.11 37.97 109.11
C ARG A 951 34.58 36.81 109.95
N ASN A 952 34.58 37.03 111.27
CA ASN A 952 34.15 36.02 112.23
C ASN A 952 32.61 35.91 112.31
N GLN A 953 32.13 34.87 113.01
CA GLN A 953 30.70 34.62 113.16
C GLN A 953 29.92 35.81 113.76
N ALA A 954 30.54 36.62 114.62
CA ALA A 954 29.86 37.71 115.33
C ALA A 954 29.65 38.94 114.42
N TYR A 955 30.60 39.24 113.54
CA TYR A 955 30.41 40.24 112.48
C TYR A 955 29.23 39.85 111.57
N TRP A 956 29.24 38.60 111.08
CA TRP A 956 28.18 38.10 110.20
C TRP A 956 26.82 38.05 110.91
N MET A 957 26.77 37.57 112.16
CA MET A 957 25.57 37.59 113.00
C MET A 957 24.96 38.99 113.05
N GLY A 958 25.76 40.04 113.27
CA GLY A 958 25.30 41.43 113.25
C GLY A 958 24.72 41.86 111.89
N GLN A 959 25.33 41.45 110.78
CA GLN A 959 24.78 41.81 109.45
C GLN A 959 23.38 41.23 109.20
N TYR A 960 23.06 40.07 109.78
CA TYR A 960 21.75 39.42 109.63
C TYR A 960 20.76 39.67 110.78
N ASP A 961 21.12 40.42 111.85
CA ASP A 961 20.21 40.65 112.99
C ASP A 961 19.13 41.73 112.75
N GLY A 962 19.24 42.46 111.63
CA GLY A 962 18.31 43.50 111.20
C GLY A 962 18.42 44.84 111.93
N ARG A 963 19.43 45.03 112.79
CA ARG A 963 19.60 46.25 113.62
C ARG A 963 20.72 47.13 113.04
N PRO A 964 20.45 48.37 112.62
CA PRO A 964 21.49 49.24 112.07
C PRO A 964 22.54 49.64 113.14
N PRO A 965 23.79 49.90 112.75
CA PRO A 965 24.28 50.07 111.37
C PRO A 965 24.86 48.78 110.76
N ASN A 966 24.25 48.30 109.67
CA ASN A 966 24.77 47.20 108.85
C ASN A 966 25.48 47.74 107.60
N GLN A 967 26.50 47.00 107.14
CA GLN A 967 27.38 47.39 106.02
C GLN A 967 26.86 46.93 104.66
N PHE A 968 25.91 45.98 104.66
CA PHE A 968 25.26 45.45 103.46
C PHE A 968 23.75 45.76 103.49
N THR A 969 23.19 46.00 102.31
CA THR A 969 21.74 46.07 102.12
C THR A 969 21.10 44.67 102.21
N PRO A 970 19.79 44.57 102.50
CA PRO A 970 19.08 43.28 102.48
C PRO A 970 19.24 42.50 101.16
N ALA A 971 19.29 43.18 100.02
CA ALA A 971 19.50 42.54 98.72
C ALA A 971 20.90 41.90 98.61
N GLN A 972 21.94 42.63 99.02
CA GLN A 972 23.32 42.11 99.05
C GLN A 972 23.46 40.92 100.00
N LEU A 973 22.78 40.96 101.16
CA LEU A 973 22.74 39.84 102.10
C LEU A 973 22.04 38.61 101.50
N THR A 974 20.94 38.78 100.77
CA THR A 974 20.32 37.67 100.00
C THR A 974 21.29 37.12 98.96
N CYS A 975 21.97 37.97 98.20
CA CYS A 975 22.94 37.56 97.20
C CYS A 975 24.12 36.76 97.79
N LEU A 976 24.67 37.20 98.93
CA LEU A 976 25.72 36.47 99.65
C LEU A 976 25.22 35.11 100.15
N LEU A 977 23.97 35.01 100.62
CA LEU A 977 23.34 33.73 100.98
C LEU A 977 23.07 32.85 99.75
N ASN A 978 22.71 33.40 98.60
CA ASN A 978 22.49 32.62 97.37
C ASN A 978 23.81 31.98 96.90
N VAL A 979 24.92 32.73 96.91
CA VAL A 979 26.26 32.17 96.62
C VAL A 979 26.64 31.12 97.66
N ALA A 980 26.44 31.39 98.95
CA ALA A 980 26.71 30.44 100.01
C ALA A 980 25.86 29.15 99.90
N SER A 981 24.59 29.25 99.45
CA SER A 981 23.66 28.13 99.30
C SER A 981 23.85 27.34 97.99
N PHE A 982 24.46 27.95 96.96
CA PHE A 982 24.84 27.24 95.74
C PHE A 982 26.14 26.47 95.94
N MET A 983 27.12 27.09 96.62
CA MET A 983 28.41 26.46 96.88
C MET A 983 28.36 25.44 98.00
N SER A 984 27.62 25.73 99.07
CA SER A 984 27.46 24.80 100.17
C SER A 984 26.60 23.62 99.74
N SER A 985 27.17 22.43 99.89
CA SER A 985 26.41 21.18 99.76
C SER A 985 25.83 20.71 101.11
N VAL A 986 25.79 21.62 102.10
CA VAL A 986 25.11 21.53 103.40
C VAL A 986 23.85 22.40 103.46
N TYR A 987 23.90 23.61 102.91
CA TYR A 987 22.81 24.58 102.96
C TYR A 987 22.04 24.63 101.64
N GLY A 988 20.73 24.34 101.67
CA GLY A 988 19.81 24.84 100.64
C GLY A 988 19.56 26.34 100.80
N PRO A 989 18.76 26.98 99.92
CA PRO A 989 18.50 28.41 99.93
C PRO A 989 18.15 28.99 101.31
N LEU A 990 19.07 29.77 101.89
CA LEU A 990 18.91 30.36 103.22
C LEU A 990 18.19 31.71 103.18
N THR A 991 17.16 31.88 104.00
CA THR A 991 16.62 33.20 104.36
C THR A 991 17.51 33.91 105.38
N HIS A 992 17.39 35.24 105.48
CA HIS A 992 18.12 36.03 106.49
C HIS A 992 17.85 35.54 107.92
N THR A 993 16.61 35.16 108.22
CA THR A 993 16.22 34.64 109.54
C THR A 993 16.88 33.30 109.86
N GLN A 994 17.02 32.41 108.87
CA GLN A 994 17.76 31.15 109.04
C GLN A 994 19.26 31.40 109.19
N ALA A 995 19.83 32.30 108.38
CA ALA A 995 21.25 32.67 108.49
C ALA A 995 21.57 33.29 109.86
N TYR A 996 20.72 34.21 110.35
CA TYR A 996 20.83 34.76 111.69
C TYR A 996 20.72 33.68 112.76
N ALA A 997 19.71 32.80 112.70
CA ALA A 997 19.52 31.72 113.67
C ALA A 997 20.72 30.74 113.75
N ILE A 998 21.37 30.47 112.61
CA ILE A 998 22.63 29.71 112.57
C ILE A 998 23.75 30.53 113.22
N LEU A 999 23.99 31.77 112.79
CA LEU A 999 25.11 32.60 113.26
C LEU A 999 25.01 33.02 114.74
N SER A 1000 23.78 33.12 115.28
CA SER A 1000 23.49 33.44 116.68
C SER A 1000 23.33 32.21 117.59
N SER A 1001 23.57 30.99 117.10
CA SER A 1001 23.37 29.76 117.85
C SER A 1001 24.31 29.66 119.06
N GLY A 1002 23.79 29.93 120.26
CA GLY A 1002 24.42 29.65 121.54
C GLY A 1002 24.35 28.18 122.00
N SER A 1003 23.98 27.25 121.11
CA SER A 1003 23.89 25.82 121.44
C SER A 1003 25.26 25.23 121.80
N PRO A 1004 25.38 24.40 122.86
CA PRO A 1004 26.61 23.68 123.18
C PRO A 1004 26.88 22.48 122.24
N GLU A 1005 25.97 22.18 121.31
CA GLU A 1005 26.12 21.04 120.40
C GLU A 1005 27.21 21.28 119.36
N ALA A 1006 28.19 20.37 119.29
CA ALA A 1006 29.34 20.48 118.40
C ALA A 1006 28.97 20.62 116.91
N ARG A 1007 27.82 20.09 116.47
CA ARG A 1007 27.35 20.25 115.09
C ARG A 1007 26.74 21.63 114.84
N ALA A 1008 25.97 22.19 115.78
CA ALA A 1008 25.47 23.56 115.69
C ALA A 1008 26.63 24.58 115.68
N LEU A 1009 27.62 24.40 116.57
CA LEU A 1009 28.85 25.20 116.62
C LEU A 1009 29.69 25.09 115.32
N MET A 1010 29.68 23.93 114.67
CA MET A 1010 30.32 23.78 113.36
C MET A 1010 29.53 24.51 112.26
N SER A 1011 28.19 24.51 112.31
CA SER A 1011 27.34 25.22 111.34
C SER A 1011 27.59 26.73 111.37
N THR A 1012 27.73 27.35 112.56
CA THR A 1012 27.98 28.80 112.68
C THR A 1012 29.26 29.20 111.94
N GLN A 1013 30.33 28.40 112.09
CA GLN A 1013 31.63 28.64 111.45
C GLN A 1013 31.63 28.28 109.97
N LEU A 1014 30.90 27.24 109.56
CA LEU A 1014 30.77 26.83 108.17
C LEU A 1014 30.00 27.88 107.34
N LEU A 1015 28.92 28.45 107.90
CA LEU A 1015 28.18 29.53 107.24
C LEU A 1015 29.00 30.82 107.20
N ALA A 1016 29.69 31.19 108.29
CA ALA A 1016 30.62 32.32 108.28
C ALA A 1016 31.74 32.17 107.22
N ALA A 1017 32.25 30.96 107.03
CA ALA A 1017 33.25 30.66 106.01
C ALA A 1017 32.70 30.79 104.58
N TRP A 1018 31.51 30.24 104.28
CA TRP A 1018 30.89 30.43 102.97
C TRP A 1018 30.48 31.88 102.70
N LEU A 1019 30.10 32.65 103.72
CA LEU A 1019 29.89 34.10 103.60
C LEU A 1019 31.20 34.85 103.34
N ASN A 1020 32.32 34.42 103.92
CA ASN A 1020 33.65 34.95 103.60
C ASN A 1020 34.04 34.65 102.13
N PHE A 1021 33.72 33.48 101.59
CA PHE A 1021 33.88 33.17 100.16
C PHE A 1021 33.00 34.06 99.27
N ALA A 1022 31.70 34.12 99.57
CA ALA A 1022 30.73 34.93 98.82
C ALA A 1022 31.10 36.43 98.81
N ASN A 1023 31.67 36.94 99.91
CA ASN A 1023 32.15 38.31 100.04
C ASN A 1023 33.55 38.53 99.41
N GLY A 1024 34.18 37.49 98.86
CA GLY A 1024 35.48 37.58 98.18
C GLY A 1024 36.69 37.71 99.10
N SER A 1025 36.61 37.18 100.32
CA SER A 1025 37.76 37.04 101.23
C SER A 1025 38.55 35.76 101.00
N TYR A 1026 37.95 34.77 100.35
CA TYR A 1026 38.59 33.54 99.89
C TYR A 1026 38.03 33.15 98.52
N ASP A 1027 38.90 32.63 97.67
CA ASP A 1027 38.58 31.89 96.46
C ASP A 1027 38.76 30.40 96.74
N LEU A 1028 38.21 29.51 95.90
CA LEU A 1028 38.37 28.06 96.10
C LEU A 1028 39.83 27.60 96.12
N THR A 1029 40.73 28.37 95.50
CA THR A 1029 42.18 28.14 95.40
C THR A 1029 43.00 28.85 96.48
N THR A 1030 42.46 29.83 97.20
CA THR A 1030 43.20 30.56 98.25
C THR A 1030 43.61 29.58 99.34
N ARG A 1031 44.88 29.55 99.74
CA ARG A 1031 45.31 28.68 100.85
C ARG A 1031 44.90 29.26 102.19
N VAL A 1032 44.39 28.39 103.06
CA VAL A 1032 44.09 28.62 104.48
C VAL A 1032 44.96 27.69 105.33
N ASP A 1033 45.18 28.06 106.59
CA ASP A 1033 45.93 27.25 107.55
C ASP A 1033 44.96 26.31 108.27
N THR A 1034 45.17 25.00 108.08
CA THR A 1034 44.33 23.93 108.63
C THR A 1034 44.99 23.11 109.74
N ASN A 1035 46.23 23.46 110.13
CA ASN A 1035 46.98 22.75 111.18
C ASN A 1035 47.30 23.64 112.41
N GLY A 1036 47.36 24.96 112.23
CA GLY A 1036 47.61 25.95 113.28
C GLY A 1036 49.07 26.39 113.46
N ASN A 1037 49.96 26.09 112.51
CA ASN A 1037 51.36 26.54 112.53
C ASN A 1037 51.57 27.97 111.98
N TRP A 1038 50.48 28.67 111.62
CA TRP A 1038 50.47 29.99 110.98
C TRP A 1038 50.94 30.00 109.51
N ILE A 1039 51.07 28.85 108.85
CA ILE A 1039 51.42 28.73 107.42
C ILE A 1039 50.21 28.15 106.65
N PRO A 1040 49.63 28.85 105.67
CA PRO A 1040 48.53 28.33 104.86
C PRO A 1040 48.93 27.10 104.05
N ASP A 1041 48.23 25.98 104.27
CA ASP A 1041 48.60 24.65 103.74
C ASP A 1041 47.56 24.08 102.77
N THR A 1042 46.28 24.12 103.11
CA THR A 1042 45.17 23.55 102.32
C THR A 1042 44.41 24.66 101.56
N THR A 1043 43.88 24.39 100.35
CA THR A 1043 43.04 25.39 99.66
C THR A 1043 41.67 25.50 100.32
N PHE A 1044 41.08 26.70 100.33
CA PHE A 1044 39.79 26.96 100.97
C PHE A 1044 38.69 26.04 100.45
N GLY A 1045 38.60 25.82 99.13
CA GLY A 1045 37.61 24.91 98.54
C GLY A 1045 37.75 23.46 99.01
N ALA A 1046 38.97 23.00 99.30
CA ALA A 1046 39.25 21.68 99.84
C ALA A 1046 39.02 21.60 101.37
N ALA A 1047 39.39 22.65 102.11
CA ALA A 1047 39.11 22.77 103.54
C ALA A 1047 37.59 22.79 103.81
N MET A 1048 36.83 23.54 103.00
CA MET A 1048 35.37 23.56 103.05
C MET A 1048 34.78 22.22 102.65
N ALA A 1049 35.23 21.58 101.56
CA ALA A 1049 34.74 20.25 101.19
C ALA A 1049 34.98 19.20 102.30
N ALA A 1050 36.14 19.23 102.95
CA ALA A 1050 36.45 18.37 104.09
C ALA A 1050 35.56 18.66 105.31
N ALA A 1051 35.32 19.94 105.62
CA ALA A 1051 34.40 20.36 106.67
C ALA A 1051 32.95 19.91 106.36
N GLU A 1052 32.45 20.11 105.14
CA GLU A 1052 31.11 19.69 104.73
C GLU A 1052 30.93 18.17 104.71
N ALA A 1053 31.97 17.40 104.39
CA ALA A 1053 31.94 15.94 104.48
C ALA A 1053 31.80 15.48 105.95
N VAL A 1054 32.54 16.08 106.88
CA VAL A 1054 32.44 15.80 108.32
C VAL A 1054 31.11 16.31 108.90
N TYR A 1055 30.61 17.45 108.43
CA TYR A 1055 29.32 18.00 108.88
C TYR A 1055 28.13 17.12 108.49
N ARG A 1056 28.14 16.54 107.28
CA ARG A 1056 27.01 15.75 106.77
C ARG A 1056 27.04 14.30 107.20
N ASN A 1057 28.21 13.74 107.47
CA ASN A 1057 28.31 12.39 108.00
C ASN A 1057 27.58 12.30 109.36
N PRO A 1058 26.49 11.52 109.49
CA PRO A 1058 25.75 11.42 110.76
C PRO A 1058 26.57 10.71 111.85
N ALA A 1059 27.56 9.89 111.46
CA ALA A 1059 28.45 9.18 112.39
C ALA A 1059 29.66 10.01 112.87
N SER A 1060 29.86 11.24 112.38
CA SER A 1060 30.98 12.08 112.83
C SER A 1060 30.83 12.50 114.29
N THR A 1061 31.84 12.12 115.08
CA THR A 1061 31.91 12.30 116.53
C THR A 1061 32.08 13.76 116.94
N GLY A 1062 31.75 14.08 118.20
CA GLY A 1062 31.94 15.42 118.77
C GLY A 1062 33.39 15.93 118.68
N LEU A 1063 34.39 15.05 118.75
CA LEU A 1063 35.80 15.40 118.57
C LEU A 1063 36.14 15.77 117.12
N GLN A 1064 35.59 15.05 116.13
CA GLN A 1064 35.79 15.36 114.71
C GLN A 1064 35.10 16.67 114.32
N LEU A 1065 33.87 16.89 114.80
CA LEU A 1065 33.14 18.15 114.63
C LEU A 1065 33.89 19.32 115.28
N ALA A 1066 34.37 19.17 116.52
CA ALA A 1066 35.15 20.20 117.21
C ALA A 1066 36.49 20.50 116.53
N ALA A 1067 37.18 19.48 115.98
CA ALA A 1067 38.41 19.67 115.22
C ALA A 1067 38.18 20.50 113.95
N GLN A 1068 37.14 20.20 113.17
CA GLN A 1068 36.79 21.00 111.99
C GLN A 1068 36.26 22.40 112.37
N THR A 1069 35.49 22.53 113.45
CA THR A 1069 35.06 23.84 113.99
C THR A 1069 36.26 24.71 114.34
N LYS A 1070 37.32 24.13 114.92
CA LYS A 1070 38.58 24.84 115.19
C LYS A 1070 39.27 25.30 113.91
N ILE A 1071 39.32 24.46 112.87
CA ILE A 1071 39.92 24.80 111.57
C ILE A 1071 39.18 25.97 110.90
N LEU A 1072 37.84 25.88 110.82
CA LEU A 1072 37.00 26.95 110.28
C LEU A 1072 37.20 28.27 111.06
N LEU A 1073 37.23 28.19 112.40
CA LEU A 1073 37.48 29.34 113.27
C LEU A 1073 38.88 29.95 113.06
N GLN A 1074 39.91 29.14 112.82
CA GLN A 1074 41.30 29.60 112.65
C GLN A 1074 41.45 30.56 111.46
N PHE A 1075 40.73 30.34 110.35
CA PHE A 1075 40.76 31.26 109.21
C PHE A 1075 39.66 32.33 109.27
N ASN A 1076 38.45 32.03 109.75
CA ASN A 1076 37.38 33.02 109.94
C ASN A 1076 37.74 34.21 110.85
N VAL A 1077 38.76 34.09 111.70
CA VAL A 1077 39.20 35.14 112.65
C VAL A 1077 40.44 35.90 112.16
N ARG A 1078 41.13 35.41 111.12
CA ARG A 1078 42.59 35.65 110.98
C ARG A 1078 43.01 37.08 110.59
N ASP A 1079 42.15 37.85 109.91
CA ASP A 1079 42.52 39.16 109.33
C ASP A 1079 41.76 40.37 109.89
N GLY A 1080 41.43 40.33 111.19
CA GLY A 1080 41.34 41.53 112.03
C GLY A 1080 39.93 41.94 112.50
N GLY A 1081 39.78 41.92 113.82
CA GLY A 1081 38.63 42.33 114.61
C GLY A 1081 38.92 42.05 116.08
#